data_AF-A0A5A7USZ6-F1
#
_entry.id   AF-A0A5A7USZ6-F1
#
_cell.length_a   1.000
_cell.length_b   1.000
_cell.length_c   1.000
_cell.angle_alpha   90.00
_cell.angle_beta   90.00
_cell.angle_gamma   90.00
#
_symmetry.space_group_name_H-M   'P 1'
#
loop_
_entity.id
_entity.type
_entity.pdbx_description
1 polymer ?
#
loop_
_entity_poly.entity_id
_entity_poly.type
_entity_poly.pdbx_seq_one_letter_code
_entity_poly.pdbx_strand_id
1 'polypeptide(L)'
;MAVSMRDLDQAFQGAGQKAGLEVWRIENFRPVLVPKSSHGKFFMGDSYIVLKASGFGLTTSLKSGALRHDIHYWLGKDTTQDEAGTAAIKTVELDAALGGRAVQYREVQGHETEKFLSYFKPCIIPQEGGVSSGFKHAEAEEHKTTLYVCKGKRVVHVPFARSSLNHDDIFILDTKSKIFQFNGSNSSIQERAKALEVVQYIKDTYHDGKCEVAAIEDGKLMADVETGEFWGLFGGFAPLPRKVAGEGDKTVDSHPTKLLCVEKGNREPVEADSLARELLETNKCYILDSGTEVFIWMGRNSSLEERKNASRAAEELVSVPDRPQSHIMRVIEGFEPIIFRAKFDSWPETAAVAVSEDGRGKVAALLKRQGINVKGLLKAEPVKEEPQPYIDCTGNLQVWRVSGQEKLLLPVSDQSKFYTGDCYIFQYSYSGEDKEEFLVGTWFGKQSVEGERAAALSLASKMVESLKFLPVQARLYEGHEPIQFYSIFQSFIVFKGGLSDGYKNYITENEIPDVTNSEDGVALFRVQGSGPENMQAIQVDAVGSSLNSSYCYILHSGSTVFTWCGSLTNTDDQELVERFLDVIKPNCQSKPHKEGAESEQFWDLLGGKVEYPSQKIARNNESDPHLFSCTFANGAYNSISIIYNFGQDDLMTEDIDILSCHSDIFVWVGQQVDPKTKVHALKIGEKFLEIDFFLEKLSRETPIYIVMEGSEPPFFTRFFSWDSAKSAMHGNSFQRKLALVRNGGTPTVDKPKRRAPVIYGGRSSSVPEKSQRSRSVSFSPDRVRVRGRSPAFNALAANFENPNARNLSTPPPMVRKLYPKSVTPDSSRLASKNAAIAALSASFEQPPPAREAIIPRSLRGSLGSLKPKPESDNKENSMSNRIESLTIAEDVKEGEVEDEEGLTIHPYESLTTNSSNPVSEIDVTKRETYLSSAEFREKFGMAKDAFYKLPKWKQNKLKMALHLF
;
A
#
# COMPACT_ATOMS: atom_id res chain seq x y z
N MET A 1 2.15 42.12 -6.97
CA MET A 1 1.76 42.90 -5.79
C MET A 1 0.88 42.03 -4.91
N ALA A 2 0.86 42.25 -3.59
CA ALA A 2 -0.17 41.62 -2.75
C ALA A 2 -1.51 42.33 -2.98
N VAL A 3 -2.57 41.57 -3.28
CA VAL A 3 -3.94 42.08 -3.14
C VAL A 3 -4.17 42.33 -1.65
N SER A 4 -4.72 43.48 -1.30
CA SER A 4 -5.07 43.77 0.08
C SER A 4 -6.23 42.86 0.49
N MET A 5 -6.09 42.16 1.63
CA MET A 5 -7.17 41.30 2.17
C MET A 5 -8.47 42.07 2.50
N ARG A 6 -8.47 43.41 2.39
CA ARG A 6 -9.66 44.26 2.52
C ARG A 6 -10.50 44.32 1.24
N ASP A 7 -9.91 43.99 0.10
CA ASP A 7 -10.54 44.07 -1.22
C ASP A 7 -11.02 42.69 -1.71
N LEU A 8 -10.70 41.62 -0.95
CA LEU A 8 -11.19 40.26 -1.17
C LEU A 8 -12.65 40.12 -0.74
N ASP A 9 -13.42 39.37 -1.52
CA ASP A 9 -14.82 39.07 -1.20
C ASP A 9 -14.99 38.39 0.16
N GLN A 10 -16.04 38.76 0.91
CA GLN A 10 -16.26 38.24 2.26
C GLN A 10 -16.48 36.72 2.27
N ALA A 11 -17.07 36.15 1.21
CA ALA A 11 -17.29 34.71 1.10
C ALA A 11 -16.00 33.88 0.94
N PHE A 12 -14.86 34.50 0.63
CA PHE A 12 -13.56 33.84 0.54
C PHE A 12 -12.70 33.97 1.82
N GLN A 13 -13.23 34.58 2.89
CA GLN A 13 -12.50 34.71 4.14
C GLN A 13 -12.30 33.34 4.82
N GLY A 14 -11.06 32.86 4.83
CA GLY A 14 -10.69 31.54 5.38
C GLY A 14 -10.57 30.42 4.34
N ALA A 15 -10.92 30.70 3.07
CA ALA A 15 -10.83 29.73 1.98
C ALA A 15 -9.40 29.18 1.81
N GLY A 16 -9.28 27.89 1.52
CA GLY A 16 -8.00 27.22 1.23
C GLY A 16 -7.03 27.10 2.39
N GLN A 17 -7.45 27.43 3.63
CA GLN A 17 -6.60 27.30 4.84
C GLN A 17 -6.55 25.87 5.42
N LYS A 18 -7.39 24.96 4.92
CA LYS A 18 -7.45 23.55 5.32
C LYS A 18 -7.58 22.68 4.07
N ALA A 19 -7.07 21.45 4.12
CA ALA A 19 -7.32 20.48 3.06
C ALA A 19 -8.82 20.14 2.98
N GLY A 20 -9.37 20.06 1.77
CA GLY A 20 -10.79 19.85 1.53
C GLY A 20 -11.27 20.34 0.16
N LEU A 21 -12.60 20.36 0.01
CA LEU A 21 -13.30 20.95 -1.12
C LEU A 21 -14.21 22.07 -0.59
N GLU A 22 -14.15 23.23 -1.24
CA GLU A 22 -15.00 24.39 -0.98
C GLU A 22 -15.64 24.81 -2.31
N VAL A 23 -16.93 25.18 -2.28
CA VAL A 23 -17.74 25.45 -3.49
C VAL A 23 -18.56 26.70 -3.25
N TRP A 24 -18.59 27.60 -4.23
CA TRP A 24 -19.42 28.80 -4.25
C TRP A 24 -20.24 28.85 -5.54
N ARG A 25 -21.50 29.26 -5.45
CA ARG A 25 -22.36 29.63 -6.59
C ARG A 25 -22.22 31.13 -6.81
N ILE A 26 -22.21 31.61 -8.04
CA ILE A 26 -22.37 33.04 -8.31
C ILE A 26 -23.85 33.38 -8.24
N GLU A 27 -24.24 34.22 -7.28
CA GLU A 27 -25.59 34.79 -7.20
C GLU A 27 -25.49 36.31 -7.22
N ASN A 28 -26.16 36.98 -8.17
CA ASN A 28 -26.18 38.44 -8.27
C ASN A 28 -24.78 39.09 -8.21
N PHE A 29 -23.87 38.63 -9.09
CA PHE A 29 -22.47 39.07 -9.18
C PHE A 29 -21.59 38.79 -7.93
N ARG A 30 -22.00 37.90 -7.02
CA ARG A 30 -21.23 37.57 -5.79
C ARG A 30 -21.12 36.06 -5.55
N PRO A 31 -19.98 35.58 -5.03
CA PRO A 31 -19.83 34.19 -4.59
C PRO A 31 -20.62 33.93 -3.29
N VAL A 32 -21.47 32.91 -3.30
CA VAL A 32 -22.26 32.42 -2.16
C VAL A 32 -21.84 30.99 -1.85
N LEU A 33 -21.41 30.72 -0.61
CA LEU A 33 -20.88 29.41 -0.20
C LEU A 33 -21.97 28.32 -0.25
N VAL A 34 -21.71 27.25 -1.00
CA VAL A 34 -22.63 26.12 -1.17
C VAL A 34 -22.46 25.14 0.00
N PRO A 35 -23.55 24.74 0.68
CA PRO A 35 -23.51 23.73 1.74
C PRO A 35 -22.93 22.39 1.24
N LYS A 36 -22.16 21.69 2.09
CA LYS A 36 -21.53 20.41 1.72
C LYS A 36 -22.52 19.32 1.27
N SER A 37 -23.75 19.35 1.78
CA SER A 37 -24.86 18.47 1.37
C SER A 37 -25.39 18.72 -0.06
N SER A 38 -24.94 19.80 -0.71
CA SER A 38 -25.31 20.21 -2.06
C SER A 38 -24.09 20.31 -2.99
N HIS A 39 -22.90 19.87 -2.56
CA HIS A 39 -21.74 19.74 -3.45
C HIS A 39 -22.06 18.69 -4.53
N GLY A 40 -21.75 18.98 -5.79
CA GLY A 40 -22.15 18.17 -6.95
C GLY A 40 -23.52 18.55 -7.57
N LYS A 41 -24.33 19.39 -6.90
CA LYS A 41 -25.62 19.89 -7.44
C LYS A 41 -25.41 21.22 -8.17
N PHE A 42 -25.20 21.12 -9.48
CA PHE A 42 -24.97 22.26 -10.37
C PHE A 42 -26.25 22.62 -11.13
N PHE A 43 -26.56 23.92 -11.25
CA PHE A 43 -27.68 24.43 -12.05
C PHE A 43 -27.20 24.91 -13.43
N MET A 44 -27.94 24.58 -14.49
CA MET A 44 -27.55 24.84 -15.88
C MET A 44 -27.53 26.32 -16.26
N GLY A 45 -28.32 27.15 -15.57
CA GLY A 45 -28.38 28.60 -15.75
C GLY A 45 -27.35 29.39 -14.93
N ASP A 46 -26.42 28.74 -14.23
CA ASP A 46 -25.54 29.38 -13.24
C ASP A 46 -24.03 29.14 -13.52
N SER A 47 -23.20 29.96 -12.88
CA SER A 47 -21.75 29.78 -12.82
C SER A 47 -21.28 29.53 -11.38
N TYR A 48 -20.24 28.70 -11.22
CA TYR A 48 -19.73 28.26 -9.91
C TYR A 48 -18.21 28.36 -9.82
N ILE A 49 -17.69 28.44 -8.59
CA ILE A 49 -16.25 28.34 -8.26
C ILE A 49 -16.05 27.19 -7.29
N VAL A 50 -15.06 26.34 -7.56
CA VAL A 50 -14.72 25.15 -6.78
C VAL A 50 -13.23 25.20 -6.44
N LEU A 51 -12.90 25.33 -5.16
CA LEU A 51 -11.53 25.25 -4.65
C LEU A 51 -11.29 23.85 -4.07
N LYS A 52 -10.36 23.12 -4.67
CA LYS A 52 -9.73 21.95 -4.04
C LYS A 52 -8.44 22.43 -3.37
N ALA A 53 -8.36 22.24 -2.06
CA ALA A 53 -7.11 22.38 -1.31
C ALA A 53 -6.63 20.99 -0.91
N SER A 54 -5.43 20.59 -1.36
CA SER A 54 -4.82 19.31 -0.98
C SER A 54 -3.61 19.52 -0.08
N GLY A 55 -3.38 18.58 0.83
CA GLY A 55 -2.05 18.41 1.43
C GLY A 55 -1.01 18.08 0.37
N PHE A 56 0.26 18.25 0.75
CA PHE A 56 1.37 17.56 0.13
C PHE A 56 1.56 16.27 0.95
N GLY A 57 1.27 15.12 0.34
CA GLY A 57 1.14 13.83 1.02
C GLY A 57 -0.27 13.60 1.59
N LEU A 58 -0.94 12.55 1.10
CA LEU A 58 -1.90 11.76 1.90
C LEU A 58 -1.15 10.76 2.80
N THR A 59 0.06 10.37 2.41
CA THR A 59 1.06 9.64 3.18
C THR A 59 2.30 10.53 3.37
N THR A 60 2.87 10.54 4.58
CA THR A 60 4.03 11.35 5.02
C THR A 60 3.95 12.87 4.84
N SER A 61 4.09 13.62 5.94
CA SER A 61 4.05 15.09 5.93
C SER A 61 5.29 15.70 5.24
N LEU A 62 5.11 16.26 4.04
CA LEU A 62 6.15 17.10 3.45
C LEU A 62 6.29 18.39 4.27
N LYS A 63 7.51 18.70 4.71
CA LYS A 63 7.88 19.65 5.78
C LYS A 63 7.50 21.13 5.56
N SER A 64 6.78 21.46 4.48
CA SER A 64 6.31 22.81 4.17
C SER A 64 5.04 23.19 4.93
N GLY A 65 4.13 22.24 5.19
CA GLY A 65 2.76 22.51 5.62
C GLY A 65 1.95 23.35 4.62
N ALA A 66 2.43 23.47 3.37
CA ALA A 66 1.79 24.25 2.33
C ALA A 66 0.79 23.39 1.56
N LEU A 67 -0.45 23.85 1.48
CA LEU A 67 -1.49 23.23 0.66
C LEU A 67 -1.26 23.57 -0.81
N ARG A 68 -1.51 22.62 -1.72
CA ARG A 68 -1.70 22.92 -3.16
C ARG A 68 -3.16 23.34 -3.36
N HIS A 69 -3.36 24.30 -4.24
CA HIS A 69 -4.69 24.82 -4.58
C HIS A 69 -4.97 24.60 -6.06
N ASP A 70 -6.13 24.05 -6.35
CA ASP A 70 -6.70 23.98 -7.69
C ASP A 70 -8.05 24.70 -7.66
N ILE A 71 -8.21 25.74 -8.48
CA ILE A 71 -9.46 26.51 -8.57
C ILE A 71 -10.10 26.23 -9.92
N HIS A 72 -11.27 25.61 -9.91
CA HIS A 72 -12.07 25.36 -11.09
C HIS A 72 -13.22 26.37 -11.10
N TYR A 73 -13.50 27.01 -12.24
CA TYR A 73 -14.75 27.74 -12.44
C TYR A 73 -15.60 27.02 -13.48
N TRP A 74 -16.79 26.60 -13.07
CA TRP A 74 -17.71 25.81 -13.88
C TRP A 74 -18.81 26.70 -14.43
N LEU A 75 -19.02 26.61 -15.73
CA LEU A 75 -19.98 27.41 -16.48
C LEU A 75 -21.12 26.52 -16.98
N GLY A 76 -22.32 26.76 -16.46
CA GLY A 76 -23.54 26.10 -16.93
C GLY A 76 -23.84 26.44 -18.39
N LYS A 77 -24.47 25.52 -19.10
CA LYS A 77 -24.77 25.66 -20.54
C LYS A 77 -25.59 26.92 -20.86
N ASP A 78 -26.47 27.29 -19.94
CA ASP A 78 -27.45 28.36 -20.10
C ASP A 78 -27.13 29.56 -19.16
N THR A 79 -25.90 29.62 -18.60
CA THR A 79 -25.45 30.71 -17.70
C THR A 79 -25.33 32.04 -18.45
N THR A 80 -25.58 33.15 -17.75
CA THR A 80 -25.36 34.48 -18.35
C THR A 80 -23.88 34.79 -18.55
N GLN A 81 -23.57 35.58 -19.58
CA GLN A 81 -22.20 36.07 -19.85
C GLN A 81 -21.64 36.87 -18.66
N ASP A 82 -22.51 37.60 -17.96
CA ASP A 82 -22.19 38.40 -16.78
C ASP A 82 -21.79 37.54 -15.57
N GLU A 83 -22.51 36.43 -15.31
CA GLU A 83 -22.18 35.49 -14.24
C GLU A 83 -20.92 34.66 -14.59
N ALA A 84 -20.75 34.28 -15.85
CA ALA A 84 -19.53 33.60 -16.32
C ALA A 84 -18.29 34.51 -16.20
N GLY A 85 -18.42 35.79 -16.59
CA GLY A 85 -17.38 36.80 -16.40
C GLY A 85 -17.07 37.05 -14.93
N THR A 86 -18.11 37.09 -14.08
CA THR A 86 -17.96 37.20 -12.62
C THR A 86 -17.18 36.00 -12.05
N ALA A 87 -17.52 34.78 -12.44
CA ALA A 87 -16.83 33.57 -11.97
C ALA A 87 -15.33 33.60 -12.32
N ALA A 88 -14.98 33.99 -13.55
CA ALA A 88 -13.59 34.15 -13.97
C ALA A 88 -12.85 35.24 -13.18
N ILE A 89 -13.46 36.41 -12.95
CA ILE A 89 -12.87 37.50 -12.14
C ILE A 89 -12.63 37.05 -10.70
N LYS A 90 -13.65 36.43 -10.07
CA LYS A 90 -13.61 35.97 -8.68
C LYS A 90 -12.61 34.82 -8.47
N THR A 91 -12.38 33.98 -9.48
CA THR A 91 -11.29 32.99 -9.48
C THR A 91 -9.92 33.64 -9.41
N VAL A 92 -9.68 34.75 -10.13
CA VAL A 92 -8.41 35.48 -10.09
C VAL A 92 -8.22 36.23 -8.75
N GLU A 93 -9.30 36.78 -8.18
CA GLU A 93 -9.27 37.35 -6.81
C GLU A 93 -8.88 36.29 -5.76
N LEU A 94 -9.46 35.08 -5.85
CA LEU A 94 -9.20 33.97 -4.94
C LEU A 94 -7.77 33.45 -5.03
N ASP A 95 -7.24 33.21 -6.24
CA ASP A 95 -5.84 32.80 -6.43
C ASP A 95 -4.88 33.87 -5.86
N ALA A 96 -5.13 35.16 -6.13
CA ALA A 96 -4.30 36.23 -5.60
C ALA A 96 -4.28 36.28 -4.06
N ALA A 97 -5.38 35.91 -3.39
CA ALA A 97 -5.44 35.76 -1.93
C ALA A 97 -4.71 34.51 -1.40
N LEU A 98 -4.71 33.40 -2.16
CA LEU A 98 -3.94 32.19 -1.87
C LEU A 98 -2.44 32.33 -2.21
N GLY A 99 -2.07 33.43 -2.85
CA GLY A 99 -0.70 33.88 -3.09
C GLY A 99 -0.24 33.85 -4.55
N GLY A 100 -1.14 33.65 -5.51
CA GLY A 100 -0.82 33.55 -6.94
C GLY A 100 -0.07 32.26 -7.26
N ARG A 101 -0.66 31.12 -6.91
CA ARG A 101 -0.04 29.78 -6.93
C ARG A 101 -1.02 28.65 -7.26
N ALA A 102 -2.31 28.94 -7.38
CA ALA A 102 -3.29 27.93 -7.76
C ALA A 102 -3.19 27.61 -9.25
N VAL A 103 -3.43 26.36 -9.62
CA VAL A 103 -3.74 26.02 -11.02
C VAL A 103 -5.20 26.35 -11.24
N GLN A 104 -5.53 27.14 -12.27
CA GLN A 104 -6.90 27.57 -12.54
C GLN A 104 -7.46 26.82 -13.75
N TYR A 105 -8.68 26.28 -13.62
CA TYR A 105 -9.33 25.45 -14.63
C TYR A 105 -10.64 26.08 -15.08
N ARG A 106 -10.83 26.24 -16.40
CA ARG A 106 -12.12 26.61 -16.99
C ARG A 106 -12.90 25.35 -17.33
N GLU A 107 -13.93 25.07 -16.56
CA GLU A 107 -14.84 23.94 -16.76
C GLU A 107 -16.12 24.43 -17.47
N VAL A 108 -16.59 23.70 -18.47
CA VAL A 108 -17.82 24.01 -19.20
C VAL A 108 -18.74 22.80 -19.14
N GLN A 109 -20.05 23.01 -18.96
CA GLN A 109 -21.02 21.93 -18.86
C GLN A 109 -20.87 20.88 -19.98
N GLY A 110 -20.75 19.62 -19.59
CA GLY A 110 -20.59 18.47 -20.49
C GLY A 110 -19.19 18.29 -21.09
N HIS A 111 -18.25 19.19 -20.75
CA HIS A 111 -16.86 19.24 -21.21
C HIS A 111 -15.90 19.52 -20.05
N GLU A 112 -16.21 18.99 -18.86
CA GLU A 112 -15.41 19.14 -17.65
C GLU A 112 -14.19 18.19 -17.63
N THR A 113 -13.07 18.66 -17.08
CA THR A 113 -11.87 17.84 -16.88
C THR A 113 -12.15 16.64 -15.97
N GLU A 114 -11.44 15.53 -16.21
CA GLU A 114 -11.53 14.35 -15.32
C GLU A 114 -11.15 14.67 -13.87
N LYS A 115 -10.25 15.64 -13.68
CA LYS A 115 -9.85 16.13 -12.37
C LYS A 115 -11.01 16.78 -11.63
N PHE A 116 -11.77 17.67 -12.28
CA PHE A 116 -12.99 18.25 -11.70
C PHE A 116 -14.05 17.19 -11.40
N LEU A 117 -14.34 16.31 -12.36
CA LEU A 117 -15.34 15.25 -12.19
C LEU A 117 -14.99 14.31 -11.02
N SER A 118 -13.70 14.05 -10.78
CA SER A 118 -13.26 13.20 -9.66
C SER A 118 -13.56 13.75 -8.26
N TYR A 119 -13.89 15.04 -8.12
CA TYR A 119 -14.31 15.61 -6.83
C TYR A 119 -15.77 15.26 -6.49
N PHE A 120 -16.57 14.88 -7.49
CA PHE A 120 -18.02 14.68 -7.40
C PHE A 120 -18.37 13.24 -7.80
N LYS A 121 -17.83 12.28 -7.06
CA LYS A 121 -18.15 10.85 -7.27
C LYS A 121 -19.61 10.56 -6.90
N PRO A 122 -20.35 9.76 -7.70
CA PRO A 122 -19.89 9.08 -8.92
C PRO A 122 -19.97 9.93 -10.20
N CYS A 123 -20.80 10.96 -10.20
CA CYS A 123 -21.03 11.85 -11.34
C CYS A 123 -21.60 13.21 -10.89
N ILE A 124 -21.54 14.20 -11.79
CA ILE A 124 -22.42 15.37 -11.73
C ILE A 124 -23.67 15.15 -12.58
N ILE A 125 -24.82 15.65 -12.12
CA ILE A 125 -26.07 15.72 -12.89
C ILE A 125 -26.58 17.16 -12.83
N PRO A 126 -26.31 18.00 -13.86
CA PRO A 126 -26.79 19.38 -13.90
C PRO A 126 -28.33 19.46 -13.94
N GLN A 127 -28.90 20.37 -13.15
CA GLN A 127 -30.34 20.59 -13.00
C GLN A 127 -30.82 21.79 -13.83
N GLU A 128 -32.03 21.72 -14.39
CA GLU A 128 -32.64 22.83 -15.14
C GLU A 128 -32.90 24.05 -14.23
N GLY A 129 -32.80 25.26 -14.79
CA GLY A 129 -32.97 26.52 -14.05
C GLY A 129 -31.68 27.10 -13.46
N GLY A 130 -31.81 28.10 -12.59
CA GLY A 130 -30.72 28.83 -11.95
C GLY A 130 -31.21 30.00 -11.07
N VAL A 131 -30.30 30.89 -10.68
CA VAL A 131 -30.58 32.13 -9.91
C VAL A 131 -31.56 33.02 -10.67
N SER A 132 -31.36 33.14 -11.98
CA SER A 132 -32.19 33.94 -12.91
C SER A 132 -33.63 33.43 -13.04
N SER A 133 -33.88 32.12 -12.85
CA SER A 133 -35.23 31.54 -12.78
C SER A 133 -35.78 31.44 -11.36
N GLY A 134 -35.05 31.93 -10.35
CA GLY A 134 -35.45 31.98 -8.94
C GLY A 134 -35.09 30.73 -8.12
N PHE A 135 -34.51 29.69 -8.73
CA PHE A 135 -34.30 28.39 -8.09
C PHE A 135 -33.19 28.45 -7.02
N LYS A 136 -33.49 27.89 -5.85
CA LYS A 136 -32.56 27.69 -4.73
C LYS A 136 -32.36 26.20 -4.49
N HIS A 137 -31.26 25.83 -3.85
CA HIS A 137 -30.83 24.43 -3.64
C HIS A 137 -31.73 23.58 -2.71
N ALA A 138 -32.99 23.94 -2.47
CA ALA A 138 -33.83 23.37 -1.42
C ALA A 138 -35.35 23.40 -1.73
N GLU A 139 -35.76 23.22 -2.98
CA GLU A 139 -37.16 22.98 -3.35
C GLU A 139 -37.37 21.51 -3.73
N ALA A 140 -38.50 20.94 -3.31
CA ALA A 140 -38.80 19.53 -3.48
C ALA A 140 -39.69 19.34 -4.72
N GLU A 141 -39.08 19.00 -5.85
CA GLU A 141 -39.80 18.73 -7.10
C GLU A 141 -40.64 17.45 -7.01
N GLU A 142 -41.77 17.42 -7.74
CA GLU A 142 -42.49 16.17 -7.96
C GLU A 142 -41.66 15.24 -8.84
N HIS A 143 -41.46 13.98 -8.43
CA HIS A 143 -40.64 13.03 -9.17
C HIS A 143 -41.14 12.86 -10.63
N LYS A 144 -40.30 13.29 -11.57
CA LYS A 144 -40.50 13.27 -13.02
C LYS A 144 -39.72 12.09 -13.61
N THR A 145 -40.39 11.21 -14.34
CA THR A 145 -39.73 10.14 -15.11
C THR A 145 -38.69 10.76 -16.05
N THR A 146 -37.43 10.37 -15.89
CA THR A 146 -36.29 10.98 -16.57
C THR A 146 -35.40 9.90 -17.18
N LEU A 147 -34.86 10.18 -18.37
CA LEU A 147 -33.93 9.29 -19.06
C LEU A 147 -32.57 9.96 -19.12
N TYR A 148 -31.54 9.24 -18.68
CA TYR A 148 -30.15 9.69 -18.70
C TYR A 148 -29.33 8.79 -19.63
N VAL A 149 -28.28 9.34 -20.24
CA VAL A 149 -27.22 8.58 -20.89
C VAL A 149 -25.91 8.77 -20.13
N CYS A 150 -25.21 7.67 -19.87
CA CYS A 150 -23.89 7.66 -19.24
C CYS A 150 -22.82 7.71 -20.33
N LYS A 151 -21.87 8.65 -20.23
CA LYS A 151 -20.74 8.82 -21.16
C LYS A 151 -19.46 9.08 -20.36
N GLY A 152 -18.69 8.01 -20.13
CA GLY A 152 -17.59 8.04 -19.16
C GLY A 152 -18.09 8.47 -17.78
N LYS A 153 -17.41 9.47 -17.19
CA LYS A 153 -17.75 10.06 -15.87
C LYS A 153 -18.88 11.12 -15.93
N ARG A 154 -19.52 11.34 -17.09
CA ARG A 154 -20.60 12.32 -17.30
C ARG A 154 -21.95 11.63 -17.47
N VAL A 155 -23.00 12.25 -16.93
CA VAL A 155 -24.38 11.78 -17.00
C VAL A 155 -25.25 12.91 -17.55
N VAL A 156 -25.96 12.65 -18.65
CA VAL A 156 -26.67 13.69 -19.41
C VAL A 156 -28.14 13.31 -19.56
N HIS A 157 -29.04 14.22 -19.18
CA HIS A 157 -30.47 14.07 -19.42
C HIS A 157 -30.77 14.09 -20.92
N VAL A 158 -31.56 13.12 -21.39
CA VAL A 158 -31.99 12.97 -22.78
C VAL A 158 -33.51 12.84 -22.85
N PRO A 159 -34.17 13.19 -23.96
CA PRO A 159 -35.61 13.00 -24.10
C PRO A 159 -36.01 11.55 -23.82
N PHE A 160 -36.99 11.35 -22.93
CA PHE A 160 -37.58 10.05 -22.63
C PHE A 160 -38.37 9.53 -23.85
N ALA A 161 -37.64 8.97 -24.80
CA ALA A 161 -38.11 8.50 -26.08
C ALA A 161 -37.23 7.36 -26.59
N ARG A 162 -37.85 6.36 -27.23
CA ARG A 162 -37.14 5.19 -27.80
C ARG A 162 -36.09 5.59 -28.86
N SER A 163 -36.22 6.77 -29.46
CA SER A 163 -35.26 7.36 -30.40
C SER A 163 -33.95 7.84 -29.75
N SER A 164 -33.88 7.98 -28.43
CA SER A 164 -32.66 8.35 -27.70
C SER A 164 -31.78 7.13 -27.40
N LEU A 165 -32.36 5.93 -27.28
CA LEU A 165 -31.65 4.67 -27.01
C LEU A 165 -30.84 4.22 -28.24
N ASN A 166 -29.67 3.61 -28.02
CA ASN A 166 -28.85 3.01 -29.08
C ASN A 166 -28.12 1.75 -28.57
N HIS A 167 -27.36 1.07 -29.45
CA HIS A 167 -26.68 -0.19 -29.15
C HIS A 167 -25.31 -0.03 -28.46
N ASP A 168 -24.84 1.19 -28.25
CA ASP A 168 -23.45 1.50 -27.90
C ASP A 168 -23.33 2.13 -26.51
N ASP A 169 -24.18 3.13 -26.21
CA ASP A 169 -24.19 3.85 -24.94
C ASP A 169 -25.02 3.09 -23.86
N ILE A 170 -24.83 3.44 -22.58
CA ILE A 170 -25.65 2.94 -21.46
C ILE A 170 -26.63 4.03 -21.00
N PHE A 171 -27.87 3.62 -20.73
CA PHE A 171 -28.95 4.52 -20.35
C PHE A 171 -29.50 4.17 -18.96
N ILE A 172 -29.93 5.18 -18.21
CA ILE A 172 -30.63 5.00 -16.94
C ILE A 172 -32.00 5.64 -17.07
N LEU A 173 -33.05 4.84 -16.98
CA LEU A 173 -34.43 5.31 -16.89
C LEU A 173 -34.84 5.34 -15.43
N ASP A 174 -34.98 6.54 -14.88
CA ASP A 174 -35.45 6.76 -13.52
C ASP A 174 -36.98 6.87 -13.50
N THR A 175 -37.61 6.13 -12.59
CA THR A 175 -39.07 6.09 -12.39
C THR A 175 -39.40 5.96 -10.91
N LYS A 176 -40.60 6.42 -10.51
CA LYS A 176 -41.06 6.57 -9.11
C LYS A 176 -40.97 5.31 -8.23
N SER A 177 -40.83 4.12 -8.81
CA SER A 177 -40.72 2.84 -8.09
C SER A 177 -39.56 1.96 -8.51
N LYS A 178 -38.93 2.22 -9.66
CA LYS A 178 -37.87 1.38 -10.22
C LYS A 178 -36.93 2.19 -11.14
N ILE A 179 -35.64 2.04 -10.93
CA ILE A 179 -34.59 2.54 -11.83
C ILE A 179 -34.17 1.39 -12.74
N PHE A 180 -34.18 1.61 -14.06
CA PHE A 180 -33.72 0.63 -15.05
C PHE A 180 -32.40 1.10 -15.67
N GLN A 181 -31.35 0.30 -15.55
CA GLN A 181 -30.15 0.47 -16.38
C GLN A 181 -30.30 -0.36 -17.65
N PHE A 182 -30.26 0.29 -18.81
CA PHE A 182 -30.23 -0.35 -20.13
C PHE A 182 -28.79 -0.36 -20.67
N ASN A 183 -28.23 -1.55 -20.84
CA ASN A 183 -26.90 -1.78 -21.38
C ASN A 183 -27.00 -2.07 -22.88
N GLY A 184 -26.57 -1.14 -23.74
CA GLY A 184 -26.41 -1.36 -25.17
C GLY A 184 -25.43 -2.50 -25.47
N SER A 185 -25.68 -3.29 -26.53
CA SER A 185 -24.93 -4.53 -26.81
C SER A 185 -23.42 -4.37 -26.88
N ASN A 186 -22.95 -3.19 -27.33
CA ASN A 186 -21.54 -2.91 -27.61
C ASN A 186 -20.81 -2.23 -26.42
N SER A 187 -21.53 -1.84 -25.37
CA SER A 187 -20.95 -1.19 -24.17
C SER A 187 -20.03 -2.14 -23.38
N SER A 188 -18.92 -1.63 -22.83
CA SER A 188 -17.96 -2.42 -22.05
C SER A 188 -18.48 -2.80 -20.66
N ILE A 189 -17.85 -3.78 -20.00
CA ILE A 189 -18.23 -4.19 -18.63
C ILE A 189 -17.92 -3.06 -17.64
N GLN A 190 -16.82 -2.36 -17.85
CA GLN A 190 -16.34 -1.23 -17.06
C GLN A 190 -17.36 -0.07 -17.06
N GLU A 191 -17.85 0.33 -18.24
CA GLU A 191 -18.87 1.37 -18.36
C GLU A 191 -20.19 0.95 -17.69
N ARG A 192 -20.63 -0.31 -17.90
CA ARG A 192 -21.84 -0.85 -17.24
C ARG A 192 -21.71 -0.83 -15.72
N ALA A 193 -20.52 -1.13 -15.20
CA ALA A 193 -20.22 -1.12 -13.77
C ALA A 193 -20.18 0.31 -13.18
N LYS A 194 -19.59 1.28 -13.89
CA LYS A 194 -19.57 2.69 -13.47
C LYS A 194 -20.97 3.34 -13.58
N ALA A 195 -21.79 2.95 -14.55
CA ALA A 195 -23.20 3.36 -14.61
C ALA A 195 -24.02 2.89 -13.38
N LEU A 196 -23.69 1.74 -12.78
CA LEU A 196 -24.35 1.31 -11.53
C LEU A 196 -24.01 2.19 -10.33
N GLU A 197 -22.90 2.92 -10.35
CA GLU A 197 -22.61 3.93 -9.32
C GLU A 197 -23.60 5.10 -9.44
N VAL A 198 -23.90 5.53 -10.68
CA VAL A 198 -24.92 6.54 -10.96
C VAL A 198 -26.31 6.06 -10.55
N VAL A 199 -26.67 4.80 -10.83
CA VAL A 199 -27.93 4.19 -10.37
C VAL A 199 -28.04 4.21 -8.84
N GLN A 200 -26.96 3.85 -8.13
CA GLN A 200 -26.92 3.92 -6.66
C GLN A 200 -27.08 5.36 -6.16
N TYR A 201 -26.38 6.33 -6.77
CA TYR A 201 -26.50 7.75 -6.43
C TYR A 201 -27.92 8.29 -6.65
N ILE A 202 -28.59 7.93 -7.76
CA ILE A 202 -29.99 8.31 -8.04
C ILE A 202 -30.93 7.68 -7.00
N LYS A 203 -30.75 6.39 -6.72
CA LYS A 203 -31.52 5.63 -5.70
C LYS A 203 -31.41 6.25 -4.31
N ASP A 204 -30.21 6.66 -3.89
CA ASP A 204 -29.99 7.23 -2.56
C ASP A 204 -30.40 8.70 -2.47
N THR A 205 -30.17 9.50 -3.54
CA THR A 205 -30.40 10.95 -3.54
C THR A 205 -31.85 11.35 -3.82
N TYR A 206 -32.56 10.58 -4.64
CA TYR A 206 -33.92 10.93 -5.11
C TYR A 206 -35.01 9.94 -4.65
N HIS A 207 -34.65 8.80 -4.03
CA HIS A 207 -35.60 7.76 -3.60
C HIS A 207 -35.33 7.20 -2.18
N ASP A 208 -34.59 7.93 -1.33
CA ASP A 208 -34.20 7.53 0.04
C ASP A 208 -33.57 6.12 0.15
N GLY A 209 -32.90 5.63 -0.90
CA GLY A 209 -32.31 4.28 -0.95
C GLY A 209 -33.32 3.14 -1.22
N LYS A 210 -34.61 3.44 -1.41
CA LYS A 210 -35.71 2.45 -1.40
C LYS A 210 -36.16 1.95 -2.78
N CYS A 211 -35.62 2.52 -3.87
CA CYS A 211 -36.03 2.18 -5.24
C CYS A 211 -35.56 0.78 -5.67
N GLU A 212 -36.39 0.06 -6.43
CA GLU A 212 -35.98 -1.18 -7.10
C GLU A 212 -34.99 -0.88 -8.23
N VAL A 213 -34.09 -1.83 -8.55
CA VAL A 213 -33.07 -1.66 -9.61
C VAL A 213 -33.10 -2.82 -10.59
N ALA A 214 -33.46 -2.53 -11.83
CA ALA A 214 -33.52 -3.45 -12.96
C ALA A 214 -32.29 -3.30 -13.88
N ALA A 215 -31.81 -4.42 -14.42
CA ALA A 215 -30.63 -4.46 -15.31
C ALA A 215 -31.01 -5.07 -16.66
N ILE A 216 -31.33 -4.21 -17.63
CA ILE A 216 -31.84 -4.58 -18.94
C ILE A 216 -30.69 -4.68 -19.93
N GLU A 217 -30.63 -5.78 -20.66
CA GLU A 217 -29.54 -6.07 -21.58
C GLU A 217 -30.07 -6.17 -23.01
N ASP A 218 -29.49 -5.36 -23.88
CA ASP A 218 -29.84 -5.29 -25.29
C ASP A 218 -29.72 -6.66 -25.98
N GLY A 219 -30.62 -6.91 -26.95
CA GLY A 219 -30.71 -8.19 -27.68
C GLY A 219 -31.21 -9.40 -26.87
N LYS A 220 -31.40 -9.34 -25.55
CA LYS A 220 -31.99 -10.46 -24.79
C LYS A 220 -33.50 -10.59 -25.03
N LEU A 221 -33.98 -11.84 -24.98
CA LEU A 221 -35.38 -12.18 -25.27
C LEU A 221 -36.33 -11.67 -24.16
N MET A 222 -37.53 -11.27 -24.57
CA MET A 222 -38.66 -10.78 -23.73
C MET A 222 -39.27 -11.84 -22.78
N ALA A 223 -38.50 -12.86 -22.38
CA ALA A 223 -38.91 -13.87 -21.41
C ALA A 223 -38.67 -13.43 -19.96
N ASP A 224 -37.88 -12.37 -19.76
CA ASP A 224 -37.67 -11.71 -18.48
C ASP A 224 -38.73 -10.63 -18.21
N VAL A 225 -39.12 -10.49 -16.94
CA VAL A 225 -40.19 -9.59 -16.49
C VAL A 225 -39.70 -8.14 -16.44
N GLU A 226 -38.48 -7.88 -15.94
CA GLU A 226 -37.92 -6.52 -15.87
C GLU A 226 -37.75 -5.93 -17.28
N THR A 227 -37.28 -6.76 -18.22
CA THR A 227 -37.17 -6.43 -19.64
C THR A 227 -38.54 -6.13 -20.26
N GLY A 228 -39.56 -6.95 -19.97
CA GLY A 228 -40.93 -6.70 -20.44
C GLY A 228 -41.54 -5.39 -19.90
N GLU A 229 -41.30 -5.09 -18.63
CA GLU A 229 -41.70 -3.85 -17.97
C GLU A 229 -41.04 -2.62 -18.62
N PHE A 230 -39.71 -2.66 -18.80
CA PHE A 230 -38.94 -1.59 -19.45
C PHE A 230 -39.45 -1.27 -20.86
N TRP A 231 -39.60 -2.28 -21.73
CA TRP A 231 -40.09 -2.03 -23.09
C TRP A 231 -41.56 -1.61 -23.11
N GLY A 232 -42.37 -2.00 -22.11
CA GLY A 232 -43.72 -1.50 -21.91
C GLY A 232 -43.78 0.03 -21.77
N LEU A 233 -42.83 0.63 -21.02
CA LEU A 233 -42.73 2.08 -20.84
C LEU A 233 -42.44 2.84 -22.13
N PHE A 234 -41.83 2.20 -23.14
CA PHE A 234 -41.57 2.75 -24.47
C PHE A 234 -42.65 2.40 -25.52
N GLY A 235 -43.76 1.78 -25.11
CA GLY A 235 -44.85 1.36 -26.01
C GLY A 235 -44.62 0.02 -26.72
N GLY A 236 -43.64 -0.77 -26.26
CA GLY A 236 -43.29 -2.08 -26.80
C GLY A 236 -41.89 -2.14 -27.44
N PHE A 237 -41.42 -3.36 -27.69
CA PHE A 237 -40.13 -3.58 -28.36
C PHE A 237 -40.20 -3.22 -29.84
N ALA A 238 -39.25 -2.39 -30.30
CA ALA A 238 -39.06 -2.07 -31.71
C ALA A 238 -37.58 -1.68 -31.97
N PRO A 239 -37.02 -1.92 -33.17
CA PRO A 239 -35.61 -1.72 -33.47
C PRO A 239 -35.08 -0.34 -33.09
N LEU A 240 -33.91 -0.30 -32.45
CA LEU A 240 -33.23 0.93 -32.07
C LEU A 240 -32.57 1.62 -33.28
N PRO A 241 -32.40 2.95 -33.26
CA PRO A 241 -31.56 3.64 -34.22
C PRO A 241 -30.10 3.21 -34.08
N ARG A 242 -29.38 3.18 -35.20
CA ARG A 242 -27.91 3.17 -35.16
C ARG A 242 -27.43 4.54 -34.69
N LYS A 243 -26.41 4.56 -33.82
CA LYS A 243 -25.71 5.78 -33.40
C LYS A 243 -25.18 6.50 -34.63
N VAL A 244 -25.63 7.73 -34.85
CA VAL A 244 -25.00 8.65 -35.81
C VAL A 244 -23.73 9.13 -35.12
N ALA A 245 -22.58 9.04 -35.80
CA ALA A 245 -21.29 9.45 -35.24
C ALA A 245 -21.35 10.92 -34.81
N GLY A 246 -21.31 11.15 -33.50
CA GLY A 246 -21.31 12.48 -32.91
C GLY A 246 -19.93 13.15 -33.06
N GLU A 247 -19.86 14.45 -32.81
CA GLU A 247 -18.62 15.21 -33.01
C GLU A 247 -17.46 14.73 -32.12
N GLY A 248 -17.77 14.15 -30.95
CA GLY A 248 -16.81 13.51 -30.04
C GLY A 248 -16.51 12.03 -30.33
N ASP A 249 -17.05 11.46 -31.42
CA ASP A 249 -16.80 10.07 -31.86
C ASP A 249 -15.82 10.02 -33.06
N LYS A 250 -15.28 11.18 -33.45
CA LYS A 250 -14.12 11.26 -34.34
C LYS A 250 -12.89 10.80 -33.56
N THR A 251 -12.10 9.90 -34.14
CA THR A 251 -10.73 9.65 -33.66
C THR A 251 -10.01 10.99 -33.56
N VAL A 252 -9.41 11.28 -32.41
CA VAL A 252 -8.64 12.51 -32.22
C VAL A 252 -7.39 12.41 -33.08
N ASP A 253 -7.47 12.97 -34.29
CA ASP A 253 -6.29 13.19 -35.15
C ASP A 253 -5.23 13.91 -34.32
N SER A 254 -3.98 13.45 -34.41
CA SER A 254 -2.89 13.97 -33.58
C SER A 254 -2.66 15.45 -33.89
N HIS A 255 -3.21 16.32 -33.05
CA HIS A 255 -2.99 17.76 -33.12
C HIS A 255 -1.56 18.00 -32.61
N PRO A 256 -0.59 18.38 -33.47
CA PRO A 256 0.78 18.57 -33.03
C PRO A 256 0.82 19.70 -32.01
N THR A 257 1.44 19.45 -30.87
CA THR A 257 1.49 20.43 -29.77
C THR A 257 2.30 21.65 -30.22
N LYS A 258 1.74 22.85 -30.03
CA LYS A 258 2.35 24.12 -30.43
C LYS A 258 2.55 25.03 -29.22
N LEU A 259 3.76 25.56 -29.08
CA LEU A 259 4.06 26.61 -28.11
C LEU A 259 3.95 27.98 -28.80
N LEU A 260 3.16 28.88 -28.22
CA LEU A 260 2.94 30.24 -28.70
C LEU A 260 3.38 31.23 -27.62
N CYS A 261 4.31 32.14 -27.92
CA CYS A 261 4.60 33.30 -27.08
C CYS A 261 3.45 34.31 -27.18
N VAL A 262 3.09 34.97 -26.07
CA VAL A 262 2.11 36.06 -26.08
C VAL A 262 2.78 37.41 -25.85
N GLU A 263 3.05 38.14 -26.94
CA GLU A 263 3.59 39.50 -26.88
C GLU A 263 2.51 40.52 -27.22
N LYS A 264 2.19 41.41 -26.27
CA LYS A 264 1.18 42.49 -26.40
C LYS A 264 -0.24 42.03 -26.81
N GLY A 265 -0.54 40.73 -26.66
CA GLY A 265 -1.80 40.10 -27.04
C GLY A 265 -1.78 39.38 -28.40
N ASN A 266 -0.72 39.57 -29.19
CA ASN A 266 -0.48 38.73 -30.37
C ASN A 266 0.02 37.34 -29.93
N ARG A 267 -0.21 36.34 -30.78
CA ARG A 267 0.23 34.95 -30.59
C ARG A 267 1.31 34.65 -31.62
N GLU A 268 2.56 34.54 -31.18
CA GLU A 268 3.71 34.30 -32.05
C GLU A 268 4.22 32.87 -31.83
N PRO A 269 4.33 32.02 -32.86
CA PRO A 269 4.77 30.64 -32.70
C PRO A 269 6.24 30.57 -32.28
N VAL A 270 6.55 29.73 -31.31
CA VAL A 270 7.93 29.40 -30.93
C VAL A 270 8.41 28.28 -31.84
N GLU A 271 9.31 28.61 -32.78
CA GLU A 271 9.94 27.60 -33.64
C GLU A 271 10.97 26.79 -32.85
N ALA A 272 10.63 25.54 -32.53
CA ALA A 272 11.51 24.56 -31.89
C ALA A 272 11.13 23.14 -32.33
N ASP A 273 12.13 22.30 -32.64
CA ASP A 273 11.93 20.89 -33.02
C ASP A 273 11.55 19.99 -31.83
N SER A 274 11.73 20.50 -30.60
CA SER A 274 11.55 19.81 -29.32
C SER A 274 11.13 20.82 -28.25
N LEU A 275 10.26 20.40 -27.32
CA LEU A 275 9.73 21.26 -26.27
C LEU A 275 10.54 21.08 -24.98
N ALA A 276 11.43 22.03 -24.70
CA ALA A 276 12.23 22.08 -23.46
C ALA A 276 11.70 23.17 -22.50
N ARG A 277 11.88 22.98 -21.18
CA ARG A 277 11.48 23.97 -20.15
C ARG A 277 12.13 25.33 -20.39
N GLU A 278 13.33 25.34 -20.93
CA GLU A 278 14.18 26.50 -21.20
C GLU A 278 13.55 27.49 -22.19
N LEU A 279 12.56 27.06 -22.99
CA LEU A 279 11.76 27.90 -23.87
C LEU A 279 10.81 28.86 -23.11
N LEU A 280 10.56 28.61 -21.82
CA LEU A 280 9.61 29.35 -21.00
C LEU A 280 10.30 30.45 -20.17
N GLU A 281 10.37 31.67 -20.70
CA GLU A 281 10.93 32.85 -20.03
C GLU A 281 10.09 33.28 -18.80
N THR A 282 10.73 33.36 -17.63
CA THR A 282 10.15 33.79 -16.34
C THR A 282 9.40 35.14 -16.37
N ASN A 283 9.69 36.01 -17.34
CA ASN A 283 9.05 37.32 -17.55
C ASN A 283 7.89 37.31 -18.55
N LYS A 284 7.67 36.25 -19.34
CA LYS A 284 6.65 36.20 -20.39
C LYS A 284 5.44 35.33 -20.03
N CYS A 285 4.49 35.24 -20.95
CA CYS A 285 3.37 34.30 -20.90
C CYS A 285 3.30 33.53 -22.23
N TYR A 286 2.95 32.25 -22.15
CA TYR A 286 2.89 31.34 -23.30
C TYR A 286 1.57 30.58 -23.32
N ILE A 287 1.10 30.23 -24.52
CA ILE A 287 -0.01 29.32 -24.74
C ILE A 287 0.55 28.03 -25.34
N LEU A 288 0.29 26.90 -24.68
CA LEU A 288 0.60 25.57 -25.19
C LEU A 288 -0.70 24.94 -25.70
N ASP A 289 -0.80 24.76 -27.01
CA ASP A 289 -1.96 24.23 -27.71
C ASP A 289 -1.73 22.76 -28.09
N SER A 290 -2.46 21.84 -27.46
CA SER A 290 -2.50 20.40 -27.78
C SER A 290 -3.89 19.98 -28.31
N GLY A 291 -4.61 20.86 -29.00
CA GLY A 291 -5.94 20.58 -29.54
C GLY A 291 -7.05 20.62 -28.46
N THR A 292 -7.32 19.49 -27.81
CA THR A 292 -8.38 19.39 -26.77
C THR A 292 -7.95 19.94 -25.40
N GLU A 293 -6.65 20.18 -25.20
CA GLU A 293 -6.08 20.84 -24.03
C GLU A 293 -5.33 22.11 -24.46
N VAL A 294 -5.58 23.22 -23.77
CA VAL A 294 -4.89 24.50 -23.98
C VAL A 294 -4.40 25.02 -22.63
N PHE A 295 -3.08 25.08 -22.45
CA PHE A 295 -2.48 25.58 -21.22
C PHE A 295 -1.98 27.02 -21.42
N ILE A 296 -2.23 27.89 -20.44
CA ILE A 296 -1.69 29.25 -20.39
C ILE A 296 -0.64 29.27 -19.29
N TRP A 297 0.64 29.18 -19.65
CA TRP A 297 1.75 29.27 -18.71
C TRP A 297 2.12 30.73 -18.48
N MET A 298 2.17 31.14 -17.21
CA MET A 298 2.48 32.50 -16.78
C MET A 298 3.80 32.52 -16.01
N GLY A 299 4.80 33.18 -16.58
CA GLY A 299 6.10 33.36 -15.93
C GLY A 299 5.94 34.16 -14.64
N ARG A 300 6.70 33.81 -13.60
CA ARG A 300 6.55 34.35 -12.24
C ARG A 300 6.66 35.88 -12.19
N ASN A 301 7.51 36.45 -13.05
CA ASN A 301 7.81 37.87 -13.13
C ASN A 301 6.97 38.61 -14.20
N SER A 302 6.15 37.92 -14.99
CA SER A 302 5.25 38.54 -15.98
C SER A 302 4.25 39.50 -15.32
N SER A 303 3.91 40.58 -16.00
CA SER A 303 2.97 41.59 -15.50
C SER A 303 1.51 41.11 -15.54
N LEU A 304 0.65 41.79 -14.78
CA LEU A 304 -0.78 41.51 -14.78
C LEU A 304 -1.41 41.71 -16.17
N GLU A 305 -0.89 42.64 -16.97
CA GLU A 305 -1.45 42.95 -18.28
C GLU A 305 -1.05 41.90 -19.33
N GLU A 306 0.16 41.36 -19.26
CA GLU A 306 0.57 40.20 -20.07
C GLU A 306 -0.27 38.95 -19.75
N ARG A 307 -0.53 38.67 -18.47
CA ARG A 307 -1.37 37.54 -18.04
C ARG A 307 -2.84 37.66 -18.50
N LYS A 308 -3.40 38.88 -18.48
CA LYS A 308 -4.73 39.17 -19.06
C LYS A 308 -4.73 38.98 -20.58
N ASN A 309 -3.73 39.50 -21.27
CA ASN A 309 -3.63 39.40 -22.72
C ASN A 309 -3.42 37.95 -23.18
N ALA A 310 -2.64 37.15 -22.45
CA ALA A 310 -2.54 35.69 -22.67
C ALA A 310 -3.87 34.97 -22.40
N SER A 311 -4.60 35.36 -21.35
CA SER A 311 -5.95 34.82 -21.09
C SER A 311 -6.93 35.12 -22.22
N ARG A 312 -6.95 36.37 -22.73
CA ARG A 312 -7.80 36.74 -23.87
C ARG A 312 -7.38 36.01 -25.15
N ALA A 313 -6.09 35.98 -25.46
CA ALA A 313 -5.56 35.33 -26.66
C ALA A 313 -5.81 33.82 -26.70
N ALA A 314 -5.92 33.15 -25.55
CA ALA A 314 -6.33 31.75 -25.46
C ALA A 314 -7.85 31.57 -25.62
N GLU A 315 -8.66 32.46 -25.07
CA GLU A 315 -10.12 32.43 -25.27
C GLU A 315 -10.47 32.69 -26.75
N GLU A 316 -9.78 33.63 -27.40
CA GLU A 316 -9.80 33.87 -28.86
C GLU A 316 -9.16 32.74 -29.71
N LEU A 317 -8.50 31.74 -29.09
CA LEU A 317 -7.95 30.56 -29.78
C LEU A 317 -8.94 29.39 -29.75
N VAL A 318 -9.71 29.28 -28.67
CA VAL A 318 -10.72 28.23 -28.48
C VAL A 318 -12.07 28.62 -29.11
N SER A 319 -12.35 29.92 -29.31
CA SER A 319 -13.59 30.39 -29.96
C SER A 319 -13.64 30.23 -31.49
N VAL A 320 -12.79 29.40 -32.09
CA VAL A 320 -12.72 29.20 -33.56
C VAL A 320 -13.71 28.10 -33.98
N PRO A 321 -14.64 28.32 -34.93
CA PRO A 321 -15.76 27.41 -35.20
C PRO A 321 -15.40 25.95 -35.56
N ASP A 322 -14.26 25.72 -36.24
CA ASP A 322 -13.85 24.39 -36.70
C ASP A 322 -13.05 23.59 -35.63
N ARG A 323 -12.88 24.13 -34.42
CA ARG A 323 -12.02 23.57 -33.37
C ARG A 323 -12.82 22.68 -32.39
N PRO A 324 -12.31 21.50 -31.98
CA PRO A 324 -12.93 20.73 -30.90
C PRO A 324 -12.89 21.50 -29.58
N GLN A 325 -13.99 21.44 -28.81
CA GLN A 325 -14.14 22.13 -27.53
C GLN A 325 -12.95 21.83 -26.60
N SER A 326 -12.20 22.87 -26.25
CA SER A 326 -10.89 22.73 -25.59
C SER A 326 -10.95 23.15 -24.11
N HIS A 327 -10.29 22.38 -23.24
CA HIS A 327 -10.14 22.71 -21.83
C HIS A 327 -9.06 23.79 -21.67
N ILE A 328 -9.36 24.90 -20.97
CA ILE A 328 -8.38 25.97 -20.71
C ILE A 328 -7.86 25.86 -19.28
N MET A 329 -6.54 25.71 -19.14
CA MET A 329 -5.84 25.55 -17.87
C MET A 329 -4.79 26.66 -17.69
N ARG A 330 -4.92 27.51 -16.68
CA ARG A 330 -3.95 28.56 -16.36
C ARG A 330 -2.96 28.04 -15.31
N VAL A 331 -1.67 28.14 -15.64
CA VAL A 331 -0.54 27.57 -14.90
C VAL A 331 0.44 28.69 -14.59
N ILE A 332 1.07 28.65 -13.41
CA ILE A 332 2.08 29.64 -13.00
C ILE A 332 3.41 28.96 -12.68
N GLU A 333 4.50 29.64 -13.04
CA GLU A 333 5.86 29.09 -12.98
C GLU A 333 6.23 28.51 -11.60
N GLY A 334 6.59 27.22 -11.59
CA GLY A 334 6.93 26.42 -10.41
C GLY A 334 5.74 25.71 -9.74
N PHE A 335 4.52 25.83 -10.28
CA PHE A 335 3.31 25.14 -9.82
C PHE A 335 2.65 24.30 -10.92
N GLU A 336 3.42 23.95 -11.95
CA GLU A 336 2.98 23.17 -13.11
C GLU A 336 2.36 21.81 -12.69
N PRO A 337 1.19 21.43 -13.23
CA PRO A 337 0.64 20.10 -13.07
C PRO A 337 1.39 19.09 -13.96
N ILE A 338 1.38 17.82 -13.60
CA ILE A 338 2.06 16.73 -14.33
C ILE A 338 1.63 16.70 -15.81
N ILE A 339 0.34 16.84 -16.07
CA ILE A 339 -0.24 16.90 -17.44
C ILE A 339 0.26 18.08 -18.31
N PHE A 340 0.84 19.13 -17.72
CA PHE A 340 1.55 20.18 -18.46
C PHE A 340 3.00 19.78 -18.71
N ARG A 341 3.69 19.27 -17.68
CA ARG A 341 5.10 18.84 -17.77
C ARG A 341 5.26 17.76 -18.85
N ALA A 342 4.40 16.75 -18.85
CA ALA A 342 4.36 15.64 -19.80
C ALA A 342 4.08 16.02 -21.28
N LYS A 343 4.03 17.32 -21.63
CA LYS A 343 4.01 17.83 -23.00
C LYS A 343 5.40 18.29 -23.49
N PHE A 344 6.41 18.24 -22.63
CA PHE A 344 7.80 18.62 -22.89
C PHE A 344 8.66 17.35 -23.01
N ASP A 345 9.80 17.42 -23.71
CA ASP A 345 10.72 16.28 -23.87
C ASP A 345 11.64 16.12 -22.65
N SER A 346 11.79 17.18 -21.85
CA SER A 346 12.38 17.09 -20.52
C SER A 346 11.88 18.20 -19.60
N TRP A 347 11.76 17.87 -18.32
CA TRP A 347 11.49 18.83 -17.26
C TRP A 347 12.61 18.73 -16.21
N PRO A 348 13.12 19.85 -15.64
CA PRO A 348 14.09 19.78 -14.57
C PRO A 348 13.42 19.24 -13.29
N GLU A 349 14.15 18.42 -12.54
CA GLU A 349 13.73 18.03 -11.19
C GLU A 349 13.29 19.26 -10.40
N THR A 350 12.14 19.18 -9.74
CA THR A 350 11.65 20.27 -8.89
C THR A 350 12.44 20.26 -7.59
N ALA A 351 13.70 20.68 -7.65
CA ALA A 351 14.59 20.87 -6.50
C ALA A 351 13.82 21.65 -5.44
N ALA A 352 13.42 20.93 -4.37
CA ALA A 352 12.28 21.31 -3.54
C ALA A 352 12.48 22.71 -2.98
N VAL A 353 11.79 23.70 -3.59
CA VAL A 353 12.21 25.11 -3.57
C VAL A 353 12.47 25.53 -2.15
N ALA A 354 13.76 25.65 -1.81
CA ALA A 354 14.22 25.79 -0.44
C ALA A 354 13.48 26.99 0.17
N VAL A 355 12.53 26.71 1.07
CA VAL A 355 11.54 27.68 1.52
C VAL A 355 12.30 28.73 2.32
N SER A 356 12.67 29.82 1.63
CA SER A 356 13.58 30.82 2.16
C SER A 356 13.02 31.33 3.48
N GLU A 357 13.68 30.92 4.58
CA GLU A 357 13.19 31.19 5.94
C GLU A 357 13.16 32.70 6.22
N ASP A 358 14.03 33.43 5.53
CA ASP A 358 14.06 34.89 5.43
C ASP A 358 12.70 35.49 5.01
N GLY A 359 11.95 34.80 4.14
CA GLY A 359 10.56 35.15 3.80
C GLY A 359 9.57 34.84 4.94
N ARG A 360 9.67 33.66 5.57
CA ARG A 360 8.83 33.28 6.73
C ARG A 360 9.03 34.25 7.90
N GLY A 361 10.27 34.62 8.21
CA GLY A 361 10.61 35.57 9.27
C GLY A 361 10.02 36.96 9.03
N LYS A 362 10.12 37.48 7.79
CA LYS A 362 9.57 38.80 7.42
C LYS A 362 8.05 38.83 7.48
N VAL A 363 7.36 37.78 7.02
CA VAL A 363 5.90 37.65 7.12
C VAL A 363 5.44 37.48 8.58
N ALA A 364 6.10 36.63 9.36
CA ALA A 364 5.78 36.45 10.78
C ALA A 364 5.97 37.73 11.60
N ALA A 365 7.01 38.53 11.32
CA ALA A 365 7.21 39.84 11.93
C ALA A 365 6.10 40.84 11.55
N LEU A 366 5.63 40.82 10.30
CA LEU A 366 4.51 41.65 9.82
C LEU A 366 3.19 41.29 10.51
N LEU A 367 2.84 40.01 10.56
CA LEU A 367 1.63 39.51 11.24
C LEU A 367 1.64 39.84 12.74
N LYS A 368 2.81 39.70 13.38
CA LYS A 368 3.00 40.06 14.79
C LYS A 368 2.89 41.58 15.04
N ARG A 369 3.27 42.41 14.06
CA ARG A 369 3.00 43.87 14.06
C ARG A 369 1.53 44.22 13.84
N GLN A 370 0.75 43.34 13.23
CA GLN A 370 -0.69 43.49 13.00
C GLN A 370 -1.57 42.85 14.10
N GLY A 371 -0.97 42.41 15.21
CA GLY A 371 -1.69 41.85 16.37
C GLY A 371 -2.12 40.38 16.22
N ILE A 372 -1.73 39.70 15.14
CA ILE A 372 -2.10 38.29 14.91
C ILE A 372 -1.17 37.38 15.74
N ASN A 373 -1.77 36.47 16.51
CA ASN A 373 -1.05 35.63 17.48
C ASN A 373 -0.35 34.43 16.80
N VAL A 374 0.91 34.64 16.40
CA VAL A 374 1.73 33.69 15.62
C VAL A 374 2.20 32.44 16.42
N LYS A 375 1.60 32.11 17.57
CA LYS A 375 2.08 31.05 18.48
C LYS A 375 2.07 29.62 17.92
N GLY A 376 1.39 29.36 16.80
CA GLY A 376 1.39 28.05 16.13
C GLY A 376 2.43 27.85 15.02
N LEU A 377 3.11 28.91 14.56
CA LEU A 377 3.86 28.89 13.29
C LEU A 377 5.36 28.55 13.40
N LEU A 378 5.88 28.37 14.63
CA LEU A 378 7.33 28.32 14.91
C LEU A 378 7.78 27.14 15.81
N LYS A 379 6.89 26.21 16.12
CA LYS A 379 7.25 24.95 16.80
C LYS A 379 6.41 23.77 16.29
N ALA A 380 6.89 23.16 15.23
CA ALA A 380 6.82 21.72 15.05
C ALA A 380 8.27 21.24 14.98
N GLU A 381 8.75 20.55 16.03
CA GLU A 381 9.95 19.73 15.89
C GLU A 381 9.58 18.57 14.97
N PRO A 382 10.38 18.23 13.95
CA PRO A 382 10.05 17.17 13.02
C PRO A 382 10.10 15.83 13.74
N VAL A 383 8.93 15.29 14.08
CA VAL A 383 8.80 13.91 14.55
C VAL A 383 9.37 13.01 13.46
N LYS A 384 10.47 12.31 13.77
CA LYS A 384 11.00 11.25 12.93
C LYS A 384 10.16 9.98 13.16
N GLU A 385 8.94 9.99 12.65
CA GLU A 385 8.25 8.73 12.35
C GLU A 385 9.00 8.11 11.17
N GLU A 386 9.69 7.01 11.43
CA GLU A 386 10.31 6.20 10.39
C GLU A 386 9.23 5.38 9.66
N PRO A 387 9.45 5.00 8.39
CA PRO A 387 8.47 4.21 7.64
C PRO A 387 8.27 2.84 8.29
N GLN A 388 7.09 2.59 8.85
CA GLN A 388 6.76 1.29 9.40
C GLN A 388 6.71 0.24 8.28
N PRO A 389 7.16 -1.00 8.49
CA PRO A 389 7.00 -2.07 7.53
C PRO A 389 5.53 -2.51 7.46
N TYR A 390 4.92 -2.38 6.29
CA TYR A 390 3.55 -2.83 6.02
C TYR A 390 3.51 -4.31 5.57
N ILE A 391 4.21 -5.19 6.30
CA ILE A 391 4.24 -6.64 6.10
C ILE A 391 4.51 -7.34 7.44
N ASP A 392 3.93 -8.52 7.64
CA ASP A 392 4.27 -9.41 8.78
C ASP A 392 5.72 -9.91 8.64
N CYS A 393 6.60 -9.49 9.54
CA CYS A 393 8.02 -9.88 9.55
C CYS A 393 8.30 -11.18 10.33
N THR A 394 7.28 -11.92 10.77
CA THR A 394 7.43 -13.21 11.48
C THR A 394 7.41 -14.45 10.55
N GLY A 395 7.24 -14.22 9.25
CA GLY A 395 7.21 -15.24 8.20
C GLY A 395 8.54 -15.95 7.90
N ASN A 396 8.49 -16.91 6.97
CA ASN A 396 9.58 -17.79 6.58
C ASN A 396 10.27 -17.31 5.29
N LEU A 397 11.59 -17.13 5.33
CA LEU A 397 12.41 -16.72 4.20
C LEU A 397 13.14 -17.90 3.55
N GLN A 398 13.19 -17.91 2.22
CA GLN A 398 14.05 -18.77 1.42
C GLN A 398 14.71 -17.94 0.32
N VAL A 399 16.02 -18.10 0.12
CA VAL A 399 16.76 -17.37 -0.92
C VAL A 399 17.59 -18.32 -1.77
N TRP A 400 17.59 -18.09 -3.07
CA TRP A 400 18.44 -18.77 -4.05
C TRP A 400 19.35 -17.76 -4.75
N ARG A 401 20.63 -18.09 -4.94
CA ARG A 401 21.48 -17.42 -5.93
C ARG A 401 21.21 -18.02 -7.30
N VAL A 402 21.19 -17.21 -8.35
CA VAL A 402 21.12 -17.66 -9.75
C VAL A 402 22.53 -17.88 -10.29
N SER A 403 22.71 -18.96 -11.06
CA SER A 403 23.98 -19.29 -11.74
C SER A 403 23.67 -19.80 -13.14
N GLY A 404 24.09 -19.06 -14.17
CA GLY A 404 23.81 -19.32 -15.57
C GLY A 404 22.31 -19.29 -15.92
N GLN A 405 21.65 -20.44 -15.79
CA GLN A 405 20.20 -20.62 -16.02
C GLN A 405 19.49 -21.39 -14.90
N GLU A 406 20.19 -21.71 -13.81
CA GLU A 406 19.66 -22.46 -12.65
C GLU A 406 19.66 -21.59 -11.38
N LYS A 407 19.01 -22.09 -10.31
CA LYS A 407 18.98 -21.43 -8.99
C LYS A 407 19.44 -22.38 -7.88
N LEU A 408 20.36 -21.92 -7.05
CA LEU A 408 20.99 -22.66 -5.96
C LEU A 408 20.47 -22.15 -4.61
N LEU A 409 19.82 -23.01 -3.83
CA LEU A 409 19.26 -22.65 -2.52
C LEU A 409 20.41 -22.35 -1.53
N LEU A 410 20.35 -21.19 -0.87
CA LEU A 410 21.37 -20.77 0.08
C LEU A 410 21.13 -21.37 1.48
N PRO A 411 22.20 -21.78 2.20
CA PRO A 411 22.12 -22.09 3.63
C PRO A 411 21.60 -20.88 4.42
N VAL A 412 20.88 -21.14 5.52
CA VAL A 412 20.24 -20.08 6.35
C VAL A 412 21.26 -19.02 6.83
N SER A 413 22.50 -19.43 7.08
CA SER A 413 23.64 -18.55 7.43
C SER A 413 24.00 -17.49 6.39
N ASP A 414 23.56 -17.67 5.14
CA ASP A 414 24.00 -16.91 3.98
C ASP A 414 22.83 -16.31 3.18
N GLN A 415 21.59 -16.58 3.60
CA GLN A 415 20.39 -16.05 2.95
C GLN A 415 20.25 -14.52 3.02
N SER A 416 21.02 -13.82 3.86
CA SER A 416 21.10 -12.36 3.88
C SER A 416 22.45 -11.79 3.42
N LYS A 417 23.32 -12.61 2.82
CA LYS A 417 24.66 -12.23 2.31
C LYS A 417 24.65 -12.16 0.79
N PHE A 418 24.38 -10.99 0.23
CA PHE A 418 24.27 -10.78 -1.21
C PHE A 418 25.55 -10.21 -1.79
N TYR A 419 25.83 -10.48 -3.06
CA TYR A 419 27.01 -10.04 -3.78
C TYR A 419 26.60 -9.15 -4.98
N THR A 420 27.29 -8.02 -5.17
CA THR A 420 26.98 -7.03 -6.24
C THR A 420 27.09 -7.60 -7.67
N GLY A 421 27.86 -8.67 -7.87
CA GLY A 421 27.99 -9.39 -9.13
C GLY A 421 26.89 -10.42 -9.39
N ASP A 422 26.09 -10.77 -8.38
CA ASP A 422 25.16 -11.91 -8.45
C ASP A 422 23.69 -11.47 -8.61
N CYS A 423 22.87 -12.39 -9.11
CA CYS A 423 21.41 -12.28 -9.10
C CYS A 423 20.80 -13.22 -8.06
N TYR A 424 19.78 -12.76 -7.34
CA TYR A 424 19.09 -13.54 -6.32
C TYR A 424 17.59 -13.61 -6.57
N ILE A 425 17.00 -14.71 -6.14
CA ILE A 425 15.55 -14.90 -6.03
C ILE A 425 15.25 -15.14 -4.55
N PHE A 426 14.30 -14.43 -3.97
CA PHE A 426 13.79 -14.71 -2.63
C PHE A 426 12.31 -15.07 -2.66
N GLN A 427 11.91 -15.96 -1.78
CA GLN A 427 10.52 -16.28 -1.47
C GLN A 427 10.32 -16.07 0.02
N TYR A 428 9.33 -15.26 0.37
CA TYR A 428 8.91 -15.03 1.74
C TYR A 428 7.46 -15.45 1.90
N SER A 429 7.13 -16.28 2.89
CA SER A 429 5.74 -16.62 3.23
C SER A 429 5.37 -16.17 4.63
N TYR A 430 4.21 -15.52 4.78
CA TYR A 430 3.81 -14.79 5.98
C TYR A 430 2.30 -14.89 6.23
N SER A 431 1.85 -14.42 7.39
CA SER A 431 0.45 -14.54 7.80
C SER A 431 -0.38 -13.37 7.24
N GLY A 432 -1.25 -13.64 6.27
CA GLY A 432 -2.33 -12.73 5.88
C GLY A 432 -3.59 -12.92 6.75
N GLU A 433 -4.63 -12.12 6.53
CA GLU A 433 -5.85 -12.13 7.35
C GLU A 433 -6.58 -13.49 7.34
N ASP A 434 -6.72 -14.11 6.16
CA ASP A 434 -7.50 -15.35 5.93
C ASP A 434 -6.65 -16.53 5.37
N LYS A 435 -5.38 -16.30 5.02
CA LYS A 435 -4.52 -17.25 4.29
C LYS A 435 -3.03 -16.99 4.53
N GLU A 436 -2.18 -17.98 4.26
CA GLU A 436 -0.75 -17.76 4.07
C GLU A 436 -0.53 -16.95 2.77
N GLU A 437 0.25 -15.88 2.85
CA GLU A 437 0.59 -15.02 1.72
C GLU A 437 2.05 -15.14 1.34
N PHE A 438 2.37 -14.79 0.10
CA PHE A 438 3.67 -15.06 -0.50
C PHE A 438 4.19 -13.83 -1.26
N LEU A 439 5.46 -13.51 -1.06
CA LEU A 439 6.21 -12.53 -1.85
C LEU A 439 7.37 -13.26 -2.53
N VAL A 440 7.40 -13.26 -3.87
CA VAL A 440 8.49 -13.84 -4.67
C VAL A 440 9.22 -12.69 -5.36
N GLY A 441 10.40 -12.34 -4.85
CA GLY A 441 11.20 -11.24 -5.36
C GLY A 441 12.45 -11.68 -6.11
N THR A 442 12.89 -10.83 -7.03
CA THR A 442 14.24 -10.85 -7.61
C THR A 442 15.02 -9.65 -7.10
N TRP A 443 16.32 -9.83 -6.85
CA TRP A 443 17.25 -8.75 -6.51
C TRP A 443 18.47 -8.85 -7.42
N PHE A 444 18.89 -7.71 -7.96
CA PHE A 444 20.04 -7.62 -8.89
C PHE A 444 21.13 -6.72 -8.33
N GLY A 445 22.32 -7.28 -8.15
CA GLY A 445 23.50 -6.51 -7.81
C GLY A 445 23.92 -5.58 -8.96
N LYS A 446 24.56 -4.45 -8.67
CA LYS A 446 24.95 -3.46 -9.70
C LYS A 446 25.85 -4.05 -10.79
N GLN A 447 26.78 -4.92 -10.42
CA GLN A 447 27.72 -5.60 -11.32
C GLN A 447 27.16 -6.90 -11.95
N SER A 448 25.90 -7.28 -11.67
CA SER A 448 25.33 -8.53 -12.17
C SER A 448 25.01 -8.52 -13.67
N VAL A 449 25.16 -9.68 -14.31
CA VAL A 449 25.14 -9.82 -15.77
C VAL A 449 23.73 -9.94 -16.35
N GLU A 450 23.47 -9.34 -17.51
CA GLU A 450 22.13 -9.27 -18.12
C GLU A 450 21.51 -10.65 -18.36
N GLY A 451 22.29 -11.64 -18.78
CA GLY A 451 21.83 -13.01 -19.00
C GLY A 451 21.30 -13.69 -17.73
N GLU A 452 21.92 -13.42 -16.57
CA GLU A 452 21.47 -13.95 -15.27
C GLU A 452 20.31 -13.13 -14.69
N ARG A 453 20.25 -11.81 -14.93
CA ARG A 453 19.08 -10.99 -14.62
C ARG A 453 17.83 -11.52 -15.36
N ALA A 454 17.97 -11.83 -16.65
CA ALA A 454 16.92 -12.44 -17.46
C ALA A 454 16.56 -13.87 -17.00
N ALA A 455 17.54 -14.68 -16.63
CA ALA A 455 17.32 -16.02 -16.06
C ALA A 455 16.55 -15.95 -14.73
N ALA A 456 16.95 -15.04 -13.83
CA ALA A 456 16.32 -14.81 -12.54
C ALA A 456 14.85 -14.40 -12.68
N LEU A 457 14.54 -13.45 -13.58
CA LEU A 457 13.17 -13.09 -13.91
C LEU A 457 12.37 -14.30 -14.44
N SER A 458 12.93 -15.06 -15.37
CA SER A 458 12.28 -16.27 -15.92
C SER A 458 11.98 -17.31 -14.84
N LEU A 459 12.91 -17.54 -13.93
CA LEU A 459 12.79 -18.50 -12.83
C LEU A 459 11.79 -18.02 -11.76
N ALA A 460 11.78 -16.72 -11.43
CA ALA A 460 10.81 -16.13 -10.52
C ALA A 460 9.38 -16.17 -11.08
N SER A 461 9.18 -15.80 -12.35
CA SER A 461 7.85 -15.91 -13.00
C SER A 461 7.37 -17.36 -13.04
N LYS A 462 8.24 -18.35 -13.32
CA LYS A 462 7.89 -19.79 -13.23
C LYS A 462 7.47 -20.22 -11.81
N MET A 463 8.06 -19.65 -10.77
CA MET A 463 7.62 -19.89 -9.38
C MET A 463 6.21 -19.32 -9.15
N VAL A 464 5.98 -18.07 -9.54
CA VAL A 464 4.68 -17.39 -9.41
C VAL A 464 3.59 -18.12 -10.21
N GLU A 465 3.87 -18.55 -11.44
CA GLU A 465 3.02 -19.41 -12.27
C GLU A 465 2.67 -20.74 -11.57
N SER A 466 3.68 -21.42 -10.99
CA SER A 466 3.47 -22.68 -10.27
C SER A 466 2.58 -22.52 -9.03
N LEU A 467 2.63 -21.33 -8.41
CA LEU A 467 1.77 -20.89 -7.30
C LEU A 467 0.50 -20.15 -7.79
N LYS A 468 0.15 -20.32 -9.08
CA LYS A 468 -1.08 -19.82 -9.73
C LYS A 468 -1.28 -18.31 -9.68
N PHE A 469 -0.19 -17.54 -9.68
CA PHE A 469 -0.18 -16.08 -9.50
C PHE A 469 -0.79 -15.63 -8.16
N LEU A 470 -0.83 -16.48 -7.14
CA LEU A 470 -1.20 -16.06 -5.77
C LEU A 470 -0.11 -15.22 -5.07
N PRO A 471 1.20 -15.42 -5.31
CA PRO A 471 2.24 -14.55 -4.75
C PRO A 471 2.29 -13.19 -5.43
N VAL A 472 2.61 -12.16 -4.66
CA VAL A 472 3.10 -10.88 -5.19
C VAL A 472 4.49 -11.12 -5.80
N GLN A 473 4.73 -10.65 -7.02
CA GLN A 473 6.06 -10.71 -7.65
C GLN A 473 6.79 -9.38 -7.46
N ALA A 474 8.09 -9.41 -7.13
CA ALA A 474 8.89 -8.19 -7.00
C ALA A 474 10.17 -8.21 -7.87
N ARG A 475 10.59 -7.04 -8.34
CA ARG A 475 11.84 -6.80 -9.06
C ARG A 475 12.59 -5.64 -8.40
N LEU A 476 13.70 -5.93 -7.73
CA LEU A 476 14.51 -5.00 -6.94
C LEU A 476 15.95 -4.90 -7.48
N TYR A 477 16.60 -3.78 -7.23
CA TYR A 477 18.00 -3.52 -7.58
C TYR A 477 18.78 -3.03 -6.36
N GLU A 478 20.08 -3.34 -6.31
CA GLU A 478 20.97 -2.99 -5.22
C GLU A 478 21.01 -1.47 -4.95
N GLY A 479 20.65 -1.05 -3.74
CA GLY A 479 20.58 0.36 -3.32
C GLY A 479 19.25 1.06 -3.65
N HIS A 480 18.33 0.38 -4.33
CA HIS A 480 16.94 0.80 -4.54
C HIS A 480 15.96 -0.07 -3.70
N GLU A 481 16.41 -0.76 -2.64
CA GLU A 481 15.53 -1.65 -1.89
C GLU A 481 14.57 -0.89 -0.96
N PRO A 482 13.26 -1.22 -0.97
CA PRO A 482 12.26 -0.58 -0.12
C PRO A 482 12.30 -1.12 1.32
N ILE A 483 11.68 -0.41 2.27
CA ILE A 483 11.81 -0.70 3.72
C ILE A 483 11.38 -2.14 4.08
N GLN A 484 10.33 -2.65 3.43
CA GLN A 484 9.81 -4.00 3.60
C GLN A 484 10.87 -5.07 3.30
N PHE A 485 11.75 -4.85 2.32
CA PHE A 485 12.85 -5.78 2.00
C PHE A 485 13.82 -5.89 3.18
N TYR A 486 14.28 -4.75 3.71
CA TYR A 486 15.21 -4.78 4.85
C TYR A 486 14.55 -5.37 6.11
N SER A 487 13.26 -5.12 6.36
CA SER A 487 12.53 -5.69 7.50
C SER A 487 12.26 -7.19 7.41
N ILE A 488 12.11 -7.74 6.20
CA ILE A 488 12.04 -9.19 5.97
C ILE A 488 13.38 -9.86 6.28
N PHE A 489 14.50 -9.24 5.89
CA PHE A 489 15.84 -9.81 6.03
C PHE A 489 16.47 -9.55 7.40
N GLN A 490 16.02 -8.50 8.13
CA GLN A 490 16.44 -8.01 9.46
C GLN A 490 17.92 -7.58 9.55
N SER A 491 18.86 -8.41 9.11
CA SER A 491 20.30 -8.16 9.06
C SER A 491 20.85 -8.48 7.67
N PHE A 492 20.85 -7.48 6.79
CA PHE A 492 21.23 -7.59 5.38
C PHE A 492 22.69 -7.13 5.13
N ILE A 493 23.45 -7.91 4.34
CA ILE A 493 24.85 -7.63 4.03
C ILE A 493 25.07 -7.69 2.51
N VAL A 494 25.69 -6.65 1.95
CA VAL A 494 26.09 -6.57 0.54
C VAL A 494 27.62 -6.61 0.43
N PHE A 495 28.13 -7.61 -0.27
CA PHE A 495 29.54 -7.84 -0.59
C PHE A 495 29.88 -7.40 -2.01
N LYS A 496 31.17 -7.14 -2.25
CA LYS A 496 31.72 -6.85 -3.58
C LYS A 496 32.08 -8.12 -4.38
N GLY A 497 32.15 -7.93 -5.70
CA GLY A 497 32.22 -8.98 -6.72
C GLY A 497 31.05 -9.96 -6.66
N GLY A 498 31.27 -11.21 -7.06
CA GLY A 498 30.23 -12.21 -7.27
C GLY A 498 30.73 -13.65 -7.27
N LEU A 499 29.81 -14.59 -7.09
CA LEU A 499 30.02 -16.03 -6.96
C LEU A 499 29.14 -16.85 -7.93
N SER A 500 28.41 -16.22 -8.86
CA SER A 500 27.74 -16.90 -9.97
C SER A 500 28.71 -17.26 -11.11
N ASP A 501 28.37 -18.31 -11.86
CA ASP A 501 29.15 -18.72 -13.04
C ASP A 501 29.08 -17.63 -14.14
N GLY A 502 27.94 -16.96 -14.30
CA GLY A 502 27.79 -15.87 -15.26
C GLY A 502 28.66 -14.66 -14.92
N TYR A 503 28.76 -14.27 -13.64
CA TYR A 503 29.67 -13.22 -13.19
C TYR A 503 31.14 -13.62 -13.41
N LYS A 504 31.54 -14.82 -12.98
CA LYS A 504 32.94 -15.30 -13.10
C LYS A 504 33.37 -15.44 -14.55
N ASN A 505 32.49 -15.92 -15.44
CA ASN A 505 32.76 -15.97 -16.87
C ASN A 505 32.87 -14.54 -17.44
N TYR A 506 31.92 -13.65 -17.14
CA TYR A 506 31.94 -12.27 -17.63
C TYR A 506 33.21 -11.49 -17.26
N ILE A 507 33.67 -11.55 -16.01
CA ILE A 507 34.92 -10.86 -15.62
C ILE A 507 36.14 -11.48 -16.31
N THR A 508 36.14 -12.80 -16.55
CA THR A 508 37.23 -13.50 -17.26
C THR A 508 37.25 -13.14 -18.75
N GLU A 509 36.09 -13.10 -19.40
CA GLU A 509 35.92 -12.76 -20.82
C GLU A 509 36.24 -11.29 -21.13
N ASN A 510 36.10 -10.39 -20.16
CA ASN A 510 36.32 -8.95 -20.31
C ASN A 510 37.63 -8.47 -19.63
N GLU A 511 38.48 -9.39 -19.17
CA GLU A 511 39.76 -9.12 -18.46
C GLU A 511 39.61 -8.20 -17.22
N ILE A 512 38.45 -8.25 -16.55
CA ILE A 512 38.13 -7.43 -15.39
C ILE A 512 38.74 -8.06 -14.12
N PRO A 513 39.45 -7.31 -13.26
CA PRO A 513 39.95 -7.82 -11.99
C PRO A 513 38.83 -8.34 -11.08
N ASP A 514 39.02 -9.53 -10.50
CA ASP A 514 38.07 -10.13 -9.58
C ASP A 514 38.06 -9.38 -8.23
N VAL A 515 37.07 -8.53 -8.02
CA VAL A 515 36.84 -7.76 -6.78
C VAL A 515 35.94 -8.50 -5.78
N THR A 516 35.80 -9.82 -5.92
CA THR A 516 34.99 -10.63 -5.01
C THR A 516 35.60 -10.68 -3.61
N ASN A 517 34.77 -10.41 -2.60
CA ASN A 517 35.20 -10.37 -1.22
C ASN A 517 35.79 -11.72 -0.75
N SER A 518 37.03 -11.70 -0.27
CA SER A 518 37.70 -12.83 0.36
C SER A 518 37.78 -12.63 1.87
N GLU A 519 37.77 -13.72 2.65
CA GLU A 519 37.75 -13.63 4.11
C GLU A 519 39.01 -12.96 4.67
N ASP A 520 40.18 -13.21 4.08
CA ASP A 520 41.45 -12.59 4.50
C ASP A 520 41.68 -11.19 3.90
N GLY A 521 40.86 -10.77 2.94
CA GLY A 521 41.01 -9.51 2.21
C GLY A 521 40.79 -8.25 3.06
N VAL A 522 41.21 -7.11 2.51
CA VAL A 522 40.87 -5.79 3.04
C VAL A 522 39.44 -5.45 2.61
N ALA A 523 38.54 -5.22 3.57
CA ALA A 523 37.15 -4.86 3.28
C ALA A 523 36.66 -3.76 4.23
N LEU A 524 36.01 -2.75 3.66
CA LEU A 524 35.36 -1.65 4.38
C LEU A 524 33.84 -1.75 4.19
N PHE A 525 33.09 -1.95 5.27
CA PHE A 525 31.63 -1.97 5.28
C PHE A 525 31.09 -0.68 5.91
N ARG A 526 30.20 0.02 5.20
CA ARG A 526 29.38 1.08 5.79
C ARG A 526 28.20 0.44 6.50
N VAL A 527 28.04 0.73 7.79
CA VAL A 527 26.89 0.31 8.59
C VAL A 527 25.81 1.39 8.55
N GLN A 528 24.58 0.98 8.29
CA GLN A 528 23.39 1.84 8.30
C GLN A 528 22.16 1.02 8.72
N GLY A 529 21.09 1.69 9.15
CA GLY A 529 19.89 1.01 9.61
C GLY A 529 19.00 1.93 10.45
N SER A 530 18.05 1.33 11.15
CA SER A 530 17.29 2.00 12.21
C SER A 530 17.18 1.21 13.52
N GLY A 531 17.44 -0.11 13.49
CA GLY A 531 17.34 -0.94 14.69
C GLY A 531 17.56 -2.44 14.40
N PRO A 532 17.29 -3.32 15.38
CA PRO A 532 17.42 -4.78 15.26
C PRO A 532 16.75 -5.38 14.01
N GLU A 533 15.58 -4.84 13.68
CA GLU A 533 14.70 -5.22 12.57
C GLU A 533 15.08 -4.59 11.21
N ASN A 534 16.09 -3.72 11.17
CA ASN A 534 16.57 -3.06 9.96
C ASN A 534 18.06 -2.71 10.13
N MET A 535 18.91 -3.74 10.13
CA MET A 535 20.36 -3.62 10.10
C MET A 535 20.89 -3.84 8.67
N GLN A 536 21.78 -2.97 8.19
CA GLN A 536 22.36 -3.05 6.85
C GLN A 536 23.88 -2.81 6.88
N ALA A 537 24.67 -3.69 6.26
CA ALA A 537 26.11 -3.51 6.09
C ALA A 537 26.49 -3.61 4.61
N ILE A 538 27.04 -2.53 4.03
CA ILE A 538 27.31 -2.43 2.59
C ILE A 538 28.80 -2.27 2.36
N GLN A 539 29.42 -3.19 1.64
CA GLN A 539 30.84 -3.12 1.29
C GLN A 539 31.10 -2.01 0.28
N VAL A 540 31.90 -1.02 0.69
CA VAL A 540 32.36 0.10 -0.13
C VAL A 540 33.80 -0.15 -0.59
N ASP A 541 34.44 0.82 -1.24
CA ASP A 541 35.88 0.73 -1.57
C ASP A 541 36.70 0.96 -0.31
N ALA A 542 37.76 0.15 -0.10
CA ALA A 542 38.66 0.29 1.03
C ALA A 542 39.64 1.46 0.81
N VAL A 543 39.08 2.67 0.68
CA VAL A 543 39.79 3.93 0.45
C VAL A 543 39.23 5.02 1.35
N GLY A 544 40.07 5.94 1.82
CA GLY A 544 39.66 6.97 2.79
C GLY A 544 38.49 7.86 2.34
N SER A 545 38.31 8.05 1.02
CA SER A 545 37.22 8.83 0.44
C SER A 545 35.84 8.13 0.47
N SER A 546 35.79 6.84 0.82
CA SER A 546 34.53 6.09 1.00
C SER A 546 33.95 6.21 2.41
N LEU A 547 34.67 6.83 3.36
CA LEU A 547 34.16 7.20 4.67
C LEU A 547 33.10 8.31 4.56
N ASN A 548 32.32 8.51 5.62
CA ASN A 548 31.33 9.59 5.70
C ASN A 548 30.95 9.86 7.16
N SER A 549 31.03 11.13 7.59
CA SER A 549 30.80 11.55 8.99
C SER A 549 29.40 11.20 9.54
N SER A 550 28.41 10.96 8.66
CA SER A 550 27.03 10.56 9.01
C SER A 550 26.80 9.05 9.18
N TYR A 551 27.86 8.22 9.12
CA TYR A 551 27.76 6.77 9.23
C TYR A 551 28.89 6.16 10.08
N CYS A 552 28.67 4.95 10.56
CA CYS A 552 29.72 4.12 11.15
C CYS A 552 30.22 3.07 10.15
N TYR A 553 31.43 2.56 10.35
CA TYR A 553 32.10 1.65 9.44
C TYR A 553 32.82 0.51 10.18
N ILE A 554 32.91 -0.65 9.53
CA ILE A 554 33.74 -1.80 9.95
C ILE A 554 34.81 -1.99 8.87
N LEU A 555 36.09 -1.92 9.25
CA LEU A 555 37.24 -2.20 8.39
C LEU A 555 37.93 -3.47 8.88
N HIS A 556 38.11 -4.48 8.02
CA HIS A 556 38.91 -5.65 8.35
C HIS A 556 40.02 -5.92 7.32
N SER A 557 41.08 -6.58 7.79
CA SER A 557 42.17 -7.13 6.98
C SER A 557 42.69 -8.39 7.69
N GLY A 558 42.46 -9.58 7.13
CA GLY A 558 42.73 -10.85 7.80
C GLY A 558 42.01 -10.96 9.16
N SER A 559 42.79 -11.06 10.22
CA SER A 559 42.33 -11.09 11.62
C SER A 559 42.29 -9.71 12.32
N THR A 560 42.76 -8.64 11.68
CA THR A 560 42.71 -7.28 12.25
C THR A 560 41.39 -6.63 11.88
N VAL A 561 40.65 -6.13 12.88
CA VAL A 561 39.37 -5.44 12.70
C VAL A 561 39.40 -4.08 13.41
N PHE A 562 38.86 -3.05 12.75
CA PHE A 562 38.63 -1.72 13.28
C PHE A 562 37.15 -1.36 13.14
N THR A 563 36.63 -0.60 14.10
CA THR A 563 35.34 0.09 13.97
C THR A 563 35.58 1.59 13.95
N TRP A 564 34.97 2.32 13.02
CA TRP A 564 35.12 3.78 12.91
C TRP A 564 33.75 4.44 13.01
N CYS A 565 33.62 5.41 13.93
CA CYS A 565 32.38 6.13 14.17
C CYS A 565 32.50 7.58 13.70
N GLY A 566 31.66 7.97 12.74
CA GLY A 566 31.55 9.34 12.26
C GLY A 566 31.02 10.31 13.32
N SER A 567 31.43 11.56 13.24
CA SER A 567 31.12 12.65 14.19
C SER A 567 29.65 13.09 14.22
N LEU A 568 28.86 12.70 13.21
CA LEU A 568 27.42 12.96 13.11
C LEU A 568 26.57 11.70 13.40
N THR A 569 27.21 10.61 13.84
CA THR A 569 26.53 9.36 14.25
C THR A 569 25.98 9.44 15.66
N ASN A 570 24.98 8.62 15.95
CA ASN A 570 24.32 8.53 17.25
C ASN A 570 24.64 7.20 17.98
N THR A 571 24.06 6.98 19.16
CA THR A 571 24.26 5.76 19.96
C THR A 571 23.81 4.49 19.26
N ASP A 572 22.78 4.59 18.45
CA ASP A 572 22.07 3.47 17.85
C ASP A 572 22.81 3.04 16.58
N ASP A 573 23.37 4.01 15.83
CA ASP A 573 24.37 3.77 14.77
C ASP A 573 25.60 2.99 15.32
N GLN A 574 25.98 3.20 16.58
CA GLN A 574 27.10 2.51 17.24
C GLN A 574 26.71 1.11 17.73
N GLU A 575 25.49 0.90 18.23
CA GLU A 575 25.01 -0.44 18.58
C GLU A 575 24.86 -1.33 17.34
N LEU A 576 24.43 -0.79 16.21
CA LEU A 576 24.35 -1.50 14.92
C LEU A 576 25.73 -2.06 14.48
N VAL A 577 26.81 -1.32 14.71
CA VAL A 577 28.19 -1.74 14.39
C VAL A 577 28.61 -2.94 15.23
N GLU A 578 28.47 -2.82 16.55
CA GLU A 578 28.86 -3.89 17.49
C GLU A 578 28.04 -5.17 17.25
N ARG A 579 26.77 -5.05 16.86
CA ARG A 579 25.94 -6.17 16.40
C ARG A 579 26.43 -6.78 15.07
N PHE A 580 26.92 -5.98 14.13
CA PHE A 580 27.46 -6.48 12.86
C PHE A 580 28.84 -7.13 12.99
N LEU A 581 29.66 -6.78 13.99
CA LEU A 581 30.92 -7.49 14.27
C LEU A 581 30.68 -8.99 14.53
N ASP A 582 29.67 -9.30 15.36
CA ASP A 582 29.20 -10.67 15.67
C ASP A 582 28.81 -11.47 14.41
N VAL A 583 28.50 -10.80 13.28
CA VAL A 583 28.03 -11.42 12.02
C VAL A 583 29.10 -11.43 10.91
N ILE A 584 29.90 -10.37 10.78
CA ILE A 584 30.88 -10.19 9.70
C ILE A 584 32.24 -10.82 10.05
N LYS A 585 32.71 -10.64 11.29
CA LYS A 585 34.01 -11.16 11.77
C LYS A 585 33.86 -11.74 13.19
N PRO A 586 33.03 -12.79 13.38
CA PRO A 586 32.84 -13.42 14.68
C PRO A 586 34.18 -13.87 15.29
N ASN A 587 34.32 -13.71 16.60
CA ASN A 587 35.50 -14.02 17.42
C ASN A 587 36.74 -13.10 17.22
N CYS A 588 36.68 -12.06 16.39
CA CYS A 588 37.72 -11.04 16.31
C CYS A 588 37.44 -9.88 17.29
N GLN A 589 38.47 -9.36 17.97
CA GLN A 589 38.34 -8.11 18.74
C GLN A 589 38.52 -6.90 17.80
N SER A 590 37.59 -5.95 17.87
CA SER A 590 37.66 -4.67 17.16
C SER A 590 38.57 -3.66 17.87
N LYS A 591 39.25 -2.83 17.09
CA LYS A 591 39.90 -1.60 17.54
C LYS A 591 38.95 -0.41 17.29
N PRO A 592 38.25 0.14 18.30
CA PRO A 592 37.36 1.27 18.09
C PRO A 592 38.14 2.56 17.79
N HIS A 593 37.67 3.31 16.81
CA HIS A 593 38.17 4.60 16.34
C HIS A 593 37.01 5.59 16.21
N LYS A 594 37.31 6.88 16.36
CA LYS A 594 36.37 7.99 16.12
C LYS A 594 36.95 8.93 15.09
N GLU A 595 36.08 9.60 14.33
CA GLU A 595 36.48 10.62 13.36
C GLU A 595 37.47 11.64 13.97
N GLY A 596 38.63 11.79 13.32
CA GLY A 596 39.72 12.67 13.76
C GLY A 596 40.71 12.06 14.77
N ALA A 597 40.46 10.85 15.27
CA ALA A 597 41.29 10.16 16.28
C ALA A 597 41.75 8.76 15.81
N GLU A 598 42.00 8.61 14.51
CA GLU A 598 42.36 7.32 13.91
C GLU A 598 43.88 7.03 13.97
N SER A 599 44.26 5.76 14.00
CA SER A 599 45.67 5.33 13.93
C SER A 599 46.24 5.36 12.51
N GLU A 600 47.57 5.45 12.38
CA GLU A 600 48.26 5.34 11.08
C GLU A 600 47.94 4.01 10.38
N GLN A 601 47.94 2.89 11.13
CA GLN A 601 47.57 1.56 10.60
C GLN A 601 46.16 1.52 9.98
N PHE A 602 45.21 2.32 10.48
CA PHE A 602 43.87 2.43 9.89
C PHE A 602 43.92 3.17 8.54
N TRP A 603 44.71 4.23 8.43
CA TRP A 603 44.88 4.97 7.17
C TRP A 603 45.71 4.20 6.14
N ASP A 604 46.73 3.46 6.55
CA ASP A 604 47.54 2.61 5.65
C ASP A 604 46.66 1.59 4.91
N LEU A 605 45.72 0.96 5.62
CA LEU A 605 44.73 0.03 5.04
C LEU A 605 43.69 0.70 4.13
N LEU A 606 43.58 2.02 4.15
CA LEU A 606 42.66 2.83 3.34
C LEU A 606 43.39 3.67 2.27
N GLY A 607 44.67 3.37 1.98
CA GLY A 607 45.46 4.09 0.99
C GLY A 607 45.86 5.52 1.38
N GLY A 608 45.78 5.87 2.67
CA GLY A 608 46.09 7.18 3.23
C GLY A 608 44.87 8.01 3.63
N LYS A 609 45.13 9.12 4.33
CA LYS A 609 44.10 10.07 4.77
C LYS A 609 43.77 11.08 3.66
N VAL A 610 42.49 11.17 3.31
CA VAL A 610 41.94 12.10 2.31
C VAL A 610 40.66 12.75 2.85
N GLU A 611 40.14 13.76 2.16
CA GLU A 611 38.81 14.34 2.47
C GLU A 611 37.67 13.39 2.06
N TYR A 612 36.56 13.46 2.79
CA TYR A 612 35.36 12.65 2.58
C TYR A 612 34.09 13.43 2.96
N PRO A 613 32.92 13.08 2.39
CA PRO A 613 31.68 13.84 2.62
C PRO A 613 31.12 13.63 4.04
N SER A 614 30.58 14.69 4.63
CA SER A 614 29.87 14.61 5.93
C SER A 614 28.35 14.45 5.80
N GLN A 615 27.77 14.69 4.62
CA GLN A 615 26.33 14.66 4.39
C GLN A 615 25.80 13.21 4.34
N LYS A 616 24.72 12.93 5.08
CA LYS A 616 24.01 11.64 5.01
C LYS A 616 23.43 11.45 3.60
N ILE A 617 23.60 10.25 3.03
CA ILE A 617 23.17 9.97 1.65
C ILE A 617 21.65 10.08 1.59
N ALA A 618 21.16 10.90 0.66
CA ALA A 618 19.73 11.05 0.42
C ALA A 618 19.14 9.72 -0.07
N ARG A 619 18.05 9.27 0.56
CA ARG A 619 17.11 8.33 -0.05
C ARG A 619 15.98 9.13 -0.66
N ASN A 620 15.45 8.67 -1.79
CA ASN A 620 14.22 9.25 -2.34
C ASN A 620 13.11 9.04 -1.30
N ASN A 621 12.34 10.09 -1.02
CA ASN A 621 11.18 9.98 -0.16
C ASN A 621 10.01 9.43 -1.00
N GLU A 622 9.13 8.66 -0.38
CA GLU A 622 7.86 8.27 -0.98
C GLU A 622 7.07 9.54 -1.36
N SER A 623 6.51 9.59 -2.57
CA SER A 623 5.71 10.73 -3.03
C SER A 623 4.21 10.52 -2.80
N ASP A 624 3.41 11.56 -3.04
CA ASP A 624 1.97 11.42 -3.24
C ASP A 624 1.70 10.31 -4.29
N PRO A 625 0.89 9.28 -3.96
CA PRO A 625 0.66 8.14 -4.84
C PRO A 625 -0.29 8.52 -5.99
N HIS A 626 0.01 8.02 -7.19
CA HIS A 626 -0.76 8.29 -8.41
C HIS A 626 -1.18 6.99 -9.07
N LEU A 627 -2.50 6.76 -9.19
CA LEU A 627 -3.07 5.61 -9.89
C LEU A 627 -3.31 5.94 -11.37
N PHE A 628 -2.94 5.02 -12.24
CA PHE A 628 -3.11 5.09 -13.69
C PHE A 628 -3.90 3.89 -14.20
N SER A 629 -4.88 4.14 -15.07
CA SER A 629 -5.41 3.07 -15.92
C SER A 629 -4.64 3.02 -17.22
N CYS A 630 -4.39 1.82 -17.74
CA CYS A 630 -3.58 1.65 -18.94
C CYS A 630 -4.12 0.57 -19.88
N THR A 631 -4.03 0.82 -21.19
CA THR A 631 -4.33 -0.19 -22.21
C THR A 631 -3.07 -0.55 -22.97
N PHE A 632 -2.66 -1.82 -22.91
CA PHE A 632 -1.41 -2.30 -23.48
C PHE A 632 -1.67 -3.31 -24.60
N ALA A 633 -1.14 -3.04 -25.80
CA ALA A 633 -1.30 -3.90 -26.97
C ALA A 633 -0.07 -3.83 -27.87
N ASN A 634 0.21 -4.90 -28.61
CA ASN A 634 1.31 -4.96 -29.61
C ASN A 634 2.72 -4.59 -29.06
N GLY A 635 2.93 -4.64 -27.74
CA GLY A 635 4.20 -4.28 -27.08
C GLY A 635 4.34 -2.81 -26.67
N ALA A 636 3.28 -2.01 -26.83
CA ALA A 636 3.22 -0.60 -26.45
C ALA A 636 1.92 -0.26 -25.70
N TYR A 637 1.85 0.93 -25.14
CA TYR A 637 0.59 1.48 -24.63
C TYR A 637 -0.22 2.11 -25.75
N ASN A 638 -1.50 1.75 -25.83
CA ASN A 638 -2.49 2.46 -26.66
C ASN A 638 -3.01 3.70 -25.92
N SER A 639 -3.13 3.62 -24.59
CA SER A 639 -3.47 4.76 -23.73
C SER A 639 -2.96 4.57 -22.29
N ILE A 640 -2.71 5.68 -21.61
CA ILE A 640 -2.43 5.80 -20.16
C ILE A 640 -3.24 7.01 -19.67
N SER A 641 -3.98 6.89 -18.56
CA SER A 641 -4.77 7.98 -17.98
C SER A 641 -4.71 7.99 -16.45
N ILE A 642 -4.73 9.18 -15.83
CA ILE A 642 -4.65 9.34 -14.37
C ILE A 642 -6.04 9.18 -13.74
N ILE A 643 -6.16 8.28 -12.75
CA ILE A 643 -7.35 8.17 -11.89
C ILE A 643 -7.18 9.12 -10.68
N TYR A 644 -7.75 10.33 -10.79
CA TYR A 644 -7.77 11.31 -9.70
C TYR A 644 -8.71 10.90 -8.56
N ASN A 645 -8.33 11.20 -7.31
CA ASN A 645 -9.07 10.88 -6.07
C ASN A 645 -9.54 9.40 -6.03
N PHE A 646 -8.64 8.47 -6.38
CA PHE A 646 -8.94 7.04 -6.52
C PHE A 646 -9.37 6.36 -5.21
N GLY A 647 -10.03 5.21 -5.34
CA GLY A 647 -10.35 4.29 -4.25
C GLY A 647 -10.45 2.85 -4.75
N GLN A 648 -10.71 1.89 -3.86
CA GLN A 648 -10.78 0.46 -4.23
C GLN A 648 -11.81 0.20 -5.35
N ASP A 649 -12.94 0.90 -5.35
CA ASP A 649 -13.99 0.81 -6.37
C ASP A 649 -13.57 1.32 -7.77
N ASP A 650 -12.36 1.88 -7.94
CA ASP A 650 -11.79 2.22 -9.25
C ASP A 650 -10.83 1.16 -9.81
N LEU A 651 -10.44 0.14 -9.02
CA LEU A 651 -9.69 -1.02 -9.49
C LEU A 651 -10.68 -2.03 -10.11
N MET A 652 -10.70 -2.11 -11.44
CA MET A 652 -11.70 -2.87 -12.19
C MET A 652 -11.17 -4.26 -12.52
N THR A 653 -11.95 -5.32 -12.27
CA THR A 653 -11.47 -6.72 -12.43
C THR A 653 -11.10 -7.09 -13.88
N GLU A 654 -11.53 -6.30 -14.85
CA GLU A 654 -11.20 -6.42 -16.27
C GLU A 654 -9.85 -5.77 -16.68
N ASP A 655 -9.27 -4.90 -15.85
CA ASP A 655 -8.22 -3.95 -16.23
C ASP A 655 -6.85 -4.23 -15.56
N ILE A 656 -5.83 -3.50 -16.03
CA ILE A 656 -4.50 -3.41 -15.39
C ILE A 656 -4.25 -1.94 -15.05
N ASP A 657 -4.02 -1.69 -13.77
CA ASP A 657 -3.76 -0.34 -13.25
C ASP A 657 -2.34 -0.26 -12.66
N ILE A 658 -1.71 0.91 -12.74
CA ILE A 658 -0.36 1.18 -12.22
C ILE A 658 -0.46 2.23 -11.12
N LEU A 659 -0.04 1.90 -9.91
CA LEU A 659 0.11 2.82 -8.79
C LEU A 659 1.58 3.23 -8.68
N SER A 660 1.90 4.50 -8.92
CA SER A 660 3.25 5.06 -8.80
C SER A 660 3.40 5.86 -7.51
N CYS A 661 4.43 5.54 -6.72
CA CYS A 661 4.78 6.25 -5.48
C CYS A 661 6.14 6.96 -5.57
N HIS A 662 6.68 7.09 -6.79
CA HIS A 662 8.02 7.60 -7.16
C HIS A 662 9.20 6.77 -6.64
N SER A 663 9.18 6.33 -5.37
CA SER A 663 10.13 5.37 -4.80
C SER A 663 10.02 3.97 -5.41
N ASP A 664 8.81 3.58 -5.82
CA ASP A 664 8.41 2.25 -6.23
C ASP A 664 7.08 2.31 -7.03
N ILE A 665 6.83 1.27 -7.84
CA ILE A 665 5.57 1.14 -8.61
C ILE A 665 4.91 -0.23 -8.38
N PHE A 666 3.58 -0.24 -8.36
CA PHE A 666 2.74 -1.43 -8.27
C PHE A 666 1.91 -1.57 -9.53
N VAL A 667 2.03 -2.71 -10.23
CA VAL A 667 1.13 -3.09 -11.33
C VAL A 667 0.06 -4.01 -10.73
N TRP A 668 -1.14 -3.48 -10.55
CA TRP A 668 -2.30 -4.25 -10.09
C TRP A 668 -3.02 -4.88 -11.30
N VAL A 669 -3.41 -6.14 -11.19
CA VAL A 669 -3.89 -6.94 -12.33
C VAL A 669 -5.20 -7.65 -11.96
N GLY A 670 -6.29 -7.22 -12.62
CA GLY A 670 -7.63 -7.72 -12.40
C GLY A 670 -7.82 -9.22 -12.69
N GLN A 671 -8.78 -9.85 -12.01
CA GLN A 671 -9.05 -11.29 -12.11
C GLN A 671 -9.59 -11.71 -13.49
N GLN A 672 -10.35 -10.85 -14.18
CA GLN A 672 -10.92 -11.11 -15.51
C GLN A 672 -10.03 -10.69 -16.70
N VAL A 673 -8.89 -10.01 -16.47
CA VAL A 673 -7.86 -9.75 -17.50
C VAL A 673 -7.46 -11.04 -18.23
N ASP A 674 -7.26 -10.98 -19.56
CA ASP A 674 -6.88 -12.17 -20.36
C ASP A 674 -5.57 -12.81 -19.83
N PRO A 675 -5.52 -14.15 -19.64
CA PRO A 675 -4.34 -14.82 -19.08
C PRO A 675 -3.03 -14.60 -19.83
N LYS A 676 -3.06 -14.29 -21.13
CA LYS A 676 -1.84 -13.96 -21.90
C LYS A 676 -1.35 -12.56 -21.56
N THR A 677 -2.23 -11.61 -21.28
CA THR A 677 -1.86 -10.25 -20.86
C THR A 677 -1.24 -10.28 -19.47
N LYS A 678 -1.76 -11.13 -18.55
CA LYS A 678 -1.22 -11.29 -17.18
C LYS A 678 0.26 -11.64 -17.14
N VAL A 679 0.73 -12.52 -18.01
CA VAL A 679 2.16 -12.90 -18.12
C VAL A 679 3.06 -11.71 -18.50
N HIS A 680 2.50 -10.67 -19.14
CA HIS A 680 3.23 -9.47 -19.53
C HIS A 680 3.22 -8.35 -18.46
N ALA A 681 2.56 -8.53 -17.30
CA ALA A 681 2.39 -7.47 -16.30
C ALA A 681 3.72 -6.82 -15.85
N LEU A 682 4.80 -7.61 -15.69
CA LEU A 682 6.13 -7.06 -15.42
C LEU A 682 6.66 -6.19 -16.56
N LYS A 683 6.45 -6.59 -17.83
CA LYS A 683 6.92 -5.80 -18.98
C LYS A 683 6.07 -4.56 -19.22
N ILE A 684 4.81 -4.55 -18.78
CA ILE A 684 3.98 -3.35 -18.69
C ILE A 684 4.62 -2.36 -17.69
N GLY A 685 4.90 -2.81 -16.46
CA GLY A 685 5.60 -1.99 -15.45
C GLY A 685 6.96 -1.45 -15.91
N GLU A 686 7.78 -2.28 -16.56
CA GLU A 686 9.04 -1.81 -17.15
C GLU A 686 8.82 -0.76 -18.23
N LYS A 687 7.82 -0.95 -19.11
CA LYS A 687 7.50 0.04 -20.16
C LYS A 687 6.97 1.37 -19.59
N PHE A 688 6.38 1.37 -18.39
CA PHE A 688 6.01 2.59 -17.68
C PHE A 688 7.26 3.39 -17.27
N LEU A 689 8.26 2.72 -16.68
CA LEU A 689 9.56 3.32 -16.34
C LEU A 689 10.39 3.71 -17.59
N GLU A 690 10.27 2.98 -18.70
CA GLU A 690 10.92 3.35 -19.97
C GLU A 690 10.35 4.64 -20.60
N ILE A 691 9.08 4.98 -20.31
CA ILE A 691 8.37 6.16 -20.86
C ILE A 691 8.52 7.39 -19.94
N ASP A 692 8.72 7.20 -18.63
CA ASP A 692 8.83 8.28 -17.63
C ASP A 692 7.71 9.33 -17.76
N PHE A 693 6.45 8.88 -17.65
CA PHE A 693 5.25 9.71 -17.86
C PHE A 693 5.24 11.04 -17.08
N PHE A 694 5.93 11.10 -15.93
CA PHE A 694 6.02 12.28 -15.08
C PHE A 694 7.09 13.31 -15.52
N LEU A 695 8.05 12.88 -16.35
CA LEU A 695 9.35 13.54 -16.55
C LEU A 695 10.12 13.76 -15.24
N GLU A 696 9.96 12.84 -14.30
CA GLU A 696 10.63 12.84 -13.00
C GLU A 696 11.90 11.97 -12.99
N LYS A 697 12.28 11.43 -14.15
CA LYS A 697 13.43 10.55 -14.38
C LYS A 697 13.41 9.35 -13.46
N LEU A 698 12.24 8.72 -13.34
CA LEU A 698 12.06 7.48 -12.59
C LEU A 698 13.11 6.45 -13.02
N SER A 699 13.84 5.92 -12.05
CA SER A 699 14.94 5.01 -12.33
C SER A 699 14.43 3.76 -13.04
N ARG A 700 15.15 3.28 -14.05
CA ARG A 700 14.86 1.95 -14.64
C ARG A 700 15.10 0.81 -13.65
N GLU A 701 15.82 1.11 -12.56
CA GLU A 701 16.05 0.25 -11.40
C GLU A 701 15.01 0.43 -10.28
N THR A 702 14.04 1.35 -10.43
CA THR A 702 12.92 1.52 -9.48
C THR A 702 12.20 0.18 -9.26
N PRO A 703 11.91 -0.20 -7.99
CA PRO A 703 11.16 -1.39 -7.64
C PRO A 703 9.85 -1.52 -8.39
N ILE A 704 9.59 -2.71 -8.94
CA ILE A 704 8.31 -3.08 -9.52
C ILE A 704 7.71 -4.21 -8.70
N TYR A 705 6.48 -4.02 -8.22
CA TYR A 705 5.64 -5.04 -7.63
C TYR A 705 4.50 -5.41 -8.58
N ILE A 706 4.24 -6.70 -8.77
CA ILE A 706 3.07 -7.20 -9.50
C ILE A 706 2.10 -7.78 -8.48
N VAL A 707 0.92 -7.16 -8.40
CA VAL A 707 -0.13 -7.48 -7.43
C VAL A 707 -1.33 -8.03 -8.19
N MET A 708 -1.78 -9.22 -7.80
CA MET A 708 -2.95 -9.86 -8.42
C MET A 708 -4.20 -9.63 -7.57
N GLU A 709 -5.34 -9.39 -8.21
CA GLU A 709 -6.61 -9.23 -7.51
C GLU A 709 -6.94 -10.43 -6.59
N GLY A 710 -7.25 -10.14 -5.31
CA GLY A 710 -7.49 -11.14 -4.27
C GLY A 710 -6.22 -11.60 -3.54
N SER A 711 -5.07 -11.01 -3.86
CA SER A 711 -3.77 -11.15 -3.19
C SER A 711 -3.08 -9.78 -2.99
N GLU A 712 -3.87 -8.75 -2.66
CA GLU A 712 -3.35 -7.41 -2.39
C GLU A 712 -2.70 -7.32 -0.99
N PRO A 713 -1.38 -7.09 -0.88
CA PRO A 713 -0.68 -7.07 0.41
C PRO A 713 -0.95 -5.75 1.18
N PRO A 714 -0.73 -5.71 2.51
CA PRO A 714 -0.96 -4.49 3.30
C PRO A 714 -0.14 -3.27 2.83
N PHE A 715 1.04 -3.49 2.26
CA PHE A 715 1.86 -2.43 1.68
C PHE A 715 1.32 -1.84 0.36
N PHE A 716 0.34 -2.48 -0.28
CA PHE A 716 -0.43 -1.92 -1.39
C PHE A 716 -1.78 -1.35 -0.90
N THR A 717 -2.50 -2.09 -0.06
CA THR A 717 -3.86 -1.68 0.36
C THR A 717 -3.87 -0.41 1.22
N ARG A 718 -2.76 -0.08 1.90
CA ARG A 718 -2.53 1.19 2.63
C ARG A 718 -2.82 2.47 1.83
N PHE A 719 -2.79 2.41 0.50
CA PHE A 719 -3.07 3.57 -0.37
C PHE A 719 -4.56 3.81 -0.64
N PHE A 720 -5.43 2.93 -0.14
CA PHE A 720 -6.86 2.90 -0.43
C PHE A 720 -7.69 2.81 0.85
N SER A 721 -8.93 3.31 0.82
CA SER A 721 -9.96 2.93 1.79
C SER A 721 -10.44 1.51 1.46
N TRP A 722 -9.72 0.50 1.98
CA TRP A 722 -9.87 -0.90 1.59
C TRP A 722 -10.97 -1.65 2.36
N ASP A 723 -11.69 -2.52 1.65
CA ASP A 723 -12.69 -3.47 2.16
C ASP A 723 -12.39 -4.86 1.59
N SER A 724 -11.87 -5.77 2.42
CA SER A 724 -11.47 -7.12 2.01
C SER A 724 -12.66 -7.99 1.59
N ALA A 725 -13.90 -7.67 2.01
CA ALA A 725 -15.09 -8.43 1.60
C ALA A 725 -15.46 -8.20 0.12
N LYS A 726 -15.05 -7.07 -0.50
CA LYS A 726 -15.19 -6.84 -1.94
C LYS A 726 -14.23 -7.68 -2.77
N SER A 727 -12.99 -7.86 -2.33
CA SER A 727 -11.98 -8.67 -3.01
C SER A 727 -12.35 -10.18 -3.02
N ALA A 728 -13.18 -10.63 -2.08
CA ALA A 728 -13.73 -11.99 -2.06
C ALA A 728 -14.93 -12.22 -3.00
N MET A 729 -15.48 -11.16 -3.61
CA MET A 729 -16.63 -11.28 -4.51
C MET A 729 -16.25 -11.96 -5.83
N HIS A 730 -17.16 -12.78 -6.36
CA HIS A 730 -16.97 -13.50 -7.62
C HIS A 730 -17.70 -12.80 -8.78
N GLY A 731 -17.18 -12.96 -10.00
CA GLY A 731 -17.76 -12.40 -11.23
C GLY A 731 -17.05 -11.14 -11.72
N ASN A 732 -17.60 -10.54 -12.77
CA ASN A 732 -17.11 -9.33 -13.42
C ASN A 732 -17.53 -8.04 -12.66
N SER A 733 -16.92 -6.88 -12.94
CA SER A 733 -17.15 -5.65 -12.16
C SER A 733 -18.64 -5.27 -12.10
N PHE A 734 -19.34 -5.40 -13.23
CA PHE A 734 -20.77 -5.12 -13.33
C PHE A 734 -21.61 -6.06 -12.46
N GLN A 735 -21.34 -7.37 -12.49
CA GLN A 735 -22.02 -8.37 -11.67
C GLN A 735 -21.85 -8.11 -10.18
N ARG A 736 -20.62 -7.79 -9.74
CA ARG A 736 -20.32 -7.48 -8.34
C ARG A 736 -21.07 -6.22 -7.89
N LYS A 737 -20.97 -5.12 -8.64
CA LYS A 737 -21.65 -3.87 -8.32
C LYS A 737 -23.17 -4.05 -8.31
N LEU A 738 -23.74 -4.80 -9.27
CA LEU A 738 -25.19 -5.06 -9.35
C LEU A 738 -25.70 -5.83 -8.13
N ALA A 739 -24.93 -6.81 -7.65
CA ALA A 739 -25.27 -7.54 -6.43
C ALA A 739 -25.30 -6.60 -5.20
N LEU A 740 -24.33 -5.69 -5.06
CA LEU A 740 -24.31 -4.70 -3.97
C LEU A 740 -25.51 -3.74 -4.05
N VAL A 741 -25.79 -3.17 -5.23
CA VAL A 741 -26.89 -2.21 -5.47
C VAL A 741 -28.28 -2.83 -5.21
N ARG A 742 -28.44 -4.13 -5.50
CA ARG A 742 -29.67 -4.90 -5.21
C ARG A 742 -29.78 -5.32 -3.75
N ASN A 743 -28.69 -5.78 -3.13
CA ASN A 743 -28.70 -6.39 -1.79
C ASN A 743 -28.39 -5.42 -0.63
N GLY A 744 -28.44 -4.10 -0.88
CA GLY A 744 -28.22 -3.09 0.16
C GLY A 744 -26.77 -3.00 0.64
N GLY A 745 -25.80 -3.20 -0.26
CA GLY A 745 -24.37 -3.02 0.00
C GLY A 745 -23.66 -4.17 0.70
N THR A 746 -24.33 -5.26 1.07
CA THR A 746 -23.67 -6.42 1.70
C THR A 746 -23.07 -7.37 0.65
N PRO A 747 -21.76 -7.69 0.69
CA PRO A 747 -21.14 -8.64 -0.23
C PRO A 747 -21.68 -10.07 -0.01
N THR A 748 -22.33 -10.64 -1.02
CA THR A 748 -22.75 -12.05 -1.01
C THR A 748 -21.56 -12.97 -1.29
N VAL A 749 -20.79 -13.28 -0.24
CA VAL A 749 -19.67 -14.23 -0.31
C VAL A 749 -20.20 -15.66 -0.45
N ASP A 750 -20.22 -16.16 -1.69
CA ASP A 750 -20.67 -17.51 -2.01
C ASP A 750 -19.61 -18.54 -1.58
N LYS A 751 -19.72 -19.01 -0.32
CA LYS A 751 -18.69 -19.84 0.33
C LYS A 751 -18.40 -21.10 -0.50
N PRO A 752 -17.18 -21.29 -1.03
CA PRO A 752 -16.89 -22.43 -1.89
C PRO A 752 -17.09 -23.73 -1.13
N LYS A 753 -17.86 -24.66 -1.71
CA LYS A 753 -18.08 -26.00 -1.13
C LYS A 753 -16.72 -26.65 -0.91
N ARG A 754 -16.34 -26.85 0.37
CA ARG A 754 -15.07 -27.48 0.79
C ARG A 754 -14.76 -28.71 -0.07
N ARG A 755 -13.79 -28.58 -0.97
CA ARG A 755 -13.11 -29.75 -1.54
C ARG A 755 -12.23 -30.33 -0.43
N ALA A 756 -12.26 -31.65 -0.27
CA ALA A 756 -11.38 -32.31 0.70
C ALA A 756 -9.90 -32.07 0.31
N PRO A 757 -8.98 -31.90 1.28
CA PRO A 757 -7.57 -31.73 0.99
C PRO A 757 -7.02 -33.01 0.34
N VAL A 758 -6.41 -32.86 -0.84
CA VAL A 758 -5.69 -33.96 -1.49
C VAL A 758 -4.32 -34.09 -0.83
N ILE A 759 -4.12 -35.16 -0.08
CA ILE A 759 -2.83 -35.48 0.55
C ILE A 759 -1.85 -35.89 -0.56
N TYR A 760 -0.72 -35.18 -0.67
CA TYR A 760 0.36 -35.54 -1.58
C TYR A 760 1.10 -36.79 -1.07
N GLY A 761 0.82 -37.94 -1.70
CA GLY A 761 1.64 -39.15 -1.60
C GLY A 761 2.45 -39.35 -2.88
N GLY A 762 3.76 -39.08 -2.84
CA GLY A 762 4.61 -39.11 -4.04
C GLY A 762 5.07 -40.51 -4.46
N ARG A 763 5.06 -40.77 -5.78
CA ARG A 763 5.96 -41.68 -6.52
C ARG A 763 5.87 -41.40 -8.03
N SER A 764 6.88 -41.80 -8.79
CA SER A 764 7.26 -41.17 -10.07
C SER A 764 7.34 -42.11 -11.28
N SER A 765 6.57 -41.81 -12.33
CA SER A 765 6.72 -42.22 -13.75
C SER A 765 5.50 -41.71 -14.54
N SER A 766 5.45 -41.61 -15.89
CA SER A 766 6.43 -41.27 -16.94
C SER A 766 5.68 -41.25 -18.30
N VAL A 767 6.05 -40.38 -19.25
CA VAL A 767 5.57 -40.34 -20.67
C VAL A 767 4.13 -39.80 -20.89
N PRO A 768 3.88 -38.92 -21.90
CA PRO A 768 2.56 -38.37 -22.24
C PRO A 768 1.92 -38.98 -23.50
N GLU A 769 0.60 -38.82 -23.68
CA GLU A 769 -0.05 -39.03 -24.99
C GLU A 769 -1.19 -38.04 -25.30
N LYS A 770 -1.82 -38.17 -26.48
CA LYS A 770 -2.31 -37.06 -27.30
C LYS A 770 -3.82 -36.80 -27.25
N SER A 771 -4.14 -35.57 -27.68
CA SER A 771 -5.46 -35.03 -28.00
C SER A 771 -6.41 -35.95 -28.79
N GLN A 772 -7.70 -35.91 -28.45
CA GLN A 772 -8.79 -35.95 -29.44
C GLN A 772 -9.80 -34.83 -29.20
N ARG A 773 -10.57 -34.48 -30.24
CA ARG A 773 -11.44 -33.30 -30.29
C ARG A 773 -12.84 -33.70 -30.74
N SER A 774 -13.84 -33.02 -30.17
CA SER A 774 -15.22 -32.84 -30.70
C SER A 774 -16.09 -34.07 -31.01
N ARG A 775 -17.31 -34.05 -30.47
CA ARG A 775 -18.52 -33.93 -31.31
C ARG A 775 -19.66 -33.27 -30.53
N SER A 776 -20.51 -32.56 -31.25
CA SER A 776 -21.70 -31.86 -30.75
C SER A 776 -22.96 -32.60 -31.19
N VAL A 777 -24.05 -32.42 -30.45
CA VAL A 777 -25.42 -32.62 -30.94
C VAL A 777 -26.37 -31.66 -30.24
N SER A 778 -27.18 -30.97 -31.04
CA SER A 778 -28.23 -30.04 -30.63
C SER A 778 -29.57 -30.58 -31.11
N PHE A 779 -30.63 -30.49 -30.30
CA PHE A 779 -32.02 -30.41 -30.79
C PHE A 779 -32.95 -29.81 -29.73
N SER A 780 -33.99 -29.13 -30.22
CA SER A 780 -35.12 -28.53 -29.51
C SER A 780 -36.28 -28.38 -30.52
N PRO A 781 -37.50 -28.02 -30.12
CA PRO A 781 -38.35 -28.77 -29.18
C PRO A 781 -39.79 -28.92 -29.72
N ASP A 782 -40.63 -29.80 -29.14
CA ASP A 782 -42.10 -29.57 -29.21
C ASP A 782 -42.94 -30.21 -28.07
N ARG A 783 -44.21 -29.79 -28.02
CA ARG A 783 -45.26 -29.98 -27.00
C ARG A 783 -46.19 -31.19 -27.34
N VAL A 784 -47.09 -31.75 -26.52
CA VAL A 784 -47.52 -31.61 -25.09
C VAL A 784 -48.43 -32.81 -24.72
N ARG A 785 -48.38 -33.38 -23.48
CA ARG A 785 -49.57 -33.68 -22.63
C ARG A 785 -49.28 -34.31 -21.24
N VAL A 786 -50.30 -34.24 -20.38
CA VAL A 786 -50.26 -34.32 -18.91
C VAL A 786 -50.74 -35.67 -18.35
N ARG A 787 -50.04 -36.19 -17.33
CA ARG A 787 -50.50 -36.98 -16.15
C ARG A 787 -49.28 -37.27 -15.27
N GLY A 788 -49.31 -37.35 -13.94
CA GLY A 788 -50.30 -36.99 -12.91
C GLY A 788 -49.67 -37.29 -11.53
N ARG A 789 -49.76 -36.37 -10.54
CA ARG A 789 -49.04 -36.51 -9.26
C ARG A 789 -49.84 -37.31 -8.21
N SER A 790 -49.15 -38.08 -7.37
CA SER A 790 -49.75 -38.81 -6.23
C SER A 790 -49.50 -38.07 -4.90
N PRO A 791 -50.50 -37.95 -3.99
CA PRO A 791 -50.40 -37.15 -2.77
C PRO A 791 -49.93 -37.97 -1.56
N ALA A 792 -48.63 -37.87 -1.20
CA ALA A 792 -48.09 -38.58 -0.02
C ALA A 792 -47.09 -37.79 0.85
N PHE A 793 -46.64 -36.61 0.43
CA PHE A 793 -45.58 -35.86 1.15
C PHE A 793 -46.05 -34.61 1.91
N ASN A 794 -47.23 -34.05 1.62
CA ASN A 794 -47.70 -32.81 2.24
C ASN A 794 -48.30 -33.01 3.65
N ALA A 795 -48.36 -34.24 4.17
CA ALA A 795 -49.00 -34.58 5.44
C ALA A 795 -48.06 -34.58 6.66
N LEU A 796 -46.75 -34.39 6.46
CA LEU A 796 -45.74 -34.42 7.53
C LEU A 796 -45.04 -33.07 7.79
N ALA A 797 -45.19 -32.09 6.89
CA ALA A 797 -44.55 -30.78 7.00
C ALA A 797 -45.41 -29.72 7.72
N ALA A 798 -46.62 -30.05 8.17
CA ALA A 798 -47.66 -29.08 8.53
C ALA A 798 -47.97 -28.98 10.04
N ASN A 799 -47.07 -29.42 10.92
CA ASN A 799 -47.39 -29.63 12.35
C ASN A 799 -46.44 -28.99 13.39
N PHE A 800 -45.41 -28.24 12.98
CA PHE A 800 -44.40 -27.66 13.90
C PHE A 800 -43.94 -26.24 13.55
N GLU A 801 -44.86 -25.33 13.22
CA GLU A 801 -44.62 -23.88 13.24
C GLU A 801 -45.74 -23.13 13.97
N ASN A 802 -45.46 -22.67 15.19
CA ASN A 802 -46.17 -21.55 15.83
C ASN A 802 -45.31 -21.02 17.02
N PRO A 803 -45.05 -19.70 17.16
CA PRO A 803 -44.15 -19.18 18.18
C PRO A 803 -44.83 -18.75 19.49
N ASN A 804 -43.99 -18.55 20.53
CA ASN A 804 -44.19 -17.86 21.83
C ASN A 804 -44.08 -18.73 23.09
N ALA A 805 -42.86 -18.81 23.65
CA ALA A 805 -42.61 -19.04 25.07
C ALA A 805 -41.26 -18.40 25.48
N ARG A 806 -41.07 -18.09 26.76
CA ARG A 806 -39.90 -17.38 27.31
C ARG A 806 -39.02 -18.28 28.19
N ASN A 807 -37.72 -17.98 28.21
CA ASN A 807 -36.78 -18.08 29.34
C ASN A 807 -36.19 -19.44 29.79
N LEU A 808 -34.91 -19.34 30.19
CA LEU A 808 -34.14 -20.14 31.18
C LEU A 808 -33.51 -21.52 30.83
N SER A 809 -32.17 -21.47 30.77
CA SER A 809 -31.21 -22.33 31.52
C SER A 809 -30.82 -23.75 31.08
N THR A 810 -29.53 -24.04 31.33
CA THR A 810 -28.76 -25.30 31.35
C THR A 810 -29.14 -26.21 32.55
N PRO A 811 -28.55 -27.43 32.79
CA PRO A 811 -27.50 -28.21 32.07
C PRO A 811 -27.91 -29.70 31.79
N PRO A 812 -27.02 -30.60 31.27
CA PRO A 812 -27.36 -32.01 30.94
C PRO A 812 -26.96 -33.06 32.00
N PRO A 813 -27.57 -34.28 31.99
CA PRO A 813 -27.10 -35.45 32.76
C PRO A 813 -26.73 -36.70 31.93
N MET A 814 -26.16 -37.70 32.61
CA MET A 814 -25.30 -38.78 32.10
C MET A 814 -25.92 -40.21 32.06
N VAL A 815 -25.57 -41.00 31.02
CA VAL A 815 -25.01 -42.39 31.07
C VAL A 815 -25.90 -43.63 31.39
N ARG A 816 -25.45 -44.80 30.86
CA ARG A 816 -25.80 -46.24 31.09
C ARG A 816 -27.01 -46.82 30.31
N LYS A 817 -27.04 -48.10 29.89
CA LYS A 817 -25.98 -49.12 29.54
C LYS A 817 -26.65 -50.43 29.02
N LEU A 818 -25.90 -51.27 28.30
CA LEU A 818 -25.96 -52.76 28.14
C LEU A 818 -26.50 -53.41 26.84
N TYR A 819 -25.82 -54.52 26.49
CA TYR A 819 -26.12 -55.57 25.50
C TYR A 819 -26.73 -56.82 26.19
N PRO A 820 -27.21 -57.83 25.43
CA PRO A 820 -26.46 -59.12 25.34
C PRO A 820 -26.20 -59.63 23.91
N LYS A 821 -25.65 -60.86 23.76
CA LYS A 821 -25.12 -61.49 22.52
C LYS A 821 -25.70 -62.89 22.24
N SER A 822 -25.58 -63.35 20.99
CA SER A 822 -25.08 -64.70 20.54
C SER A 822 -25.14 -64.78 18.99
N VAL A 823 -24.55 -65.71 18.21
CA VAL A 823 -23.94 -67.07 18.36
C VAL A 823 -22.68 -67.20 17.45
N THR A 824 -21.88 -68.26 17.55
CA THR A 824 -20.68 -68.60 16.72
C THR A 824 -20.74 -70.03 16.15
N PRO A 825 -19.95 -70.37 15.10
CA PRO A 825 -18.66 -71.10 15.30
C PRO A 825 -17.51 -70.51 14.41
N ASP A 826 -16.25 -71.01 14.33
CA ASP A 826 -15.72 -72.35 14.60
C ASP A 826 -14.17 -72.42 14.90
N SER A 827 -13.74 -73.57 15.45
CA SER A 827 -12.41 -74.25 15.44
C SER A 827 -11.11 -73.71 16.13
N SER A 828 -10.37 -74.69 16.71
CA SER A 828 -8.89 -74.75 16.96
C SER A 828 -8.17 -74.03 18.14
N ARG A 829 -8.56 -74.41 19.38
CA ARG A 829 -7.70 -74.80 20.54
C ARG A 829 -6.52 -73.94 21.09
N LEU A 830 -6.76 -73.48 22.35
CA LEU A 830 -5.87 -73.47 23.55
C LEU A 830 -4.53 -72.68 23.54
N ALA A 831 -4.15 -71.88 24.55
CA ALA A 831 -4.72 -71.52 25.88
C ALA A 831 -4.03 -70.20 26.40
N SER A 832 -4.10 -69.65 27.64
CA SER A 832 -4.48 -70.14 28.98
C SER A 832 -5.16 -69.09 29.91
N LYS A 833 -4.44 -68.42 30.82
CA LYS A 833 -4.89 -67.49 31.89
C LYS A 833 -3.77 -66.51 32.30
N ASN A 834 -4.16 -65.46 33.05
CA ASN A 834 -3.32 -64.40 33.63
C ASN A 834 -2.19 -64.84 34.60
N ALA A 835 -1.25 -63.90 34.79
CA ALA A 835 -0.33 -63.67 35.92
C ALA A 835 1.11 -64.23 35.81
N ALA A 836 2.08 -63.37 36.22
CA ALA A 836 3.54 -63.47 36.11
C ALA A 836 4.06 -63.58 34.65
N ILE A 837 4.86 -62.64 34.11
CA ILE A 837 6.17 -62.09 34.55
C ILE A 837 7.30 -63.10 34.32
N ALA A 838 8.25 -62.70 33.46
CA ALA A 838 9.49 -63.40 33.14
C ALA A 838 9.26 -64.79 32.45
N ALA A 839 10.28 -65.51 31.96
CA ALA A 839 11.72 -65.27 32.10
C ALA A 839 12.53 -65.85 30.93
N LEU A 840 13.76 -65.34 30.75
CA LEU A 840 14.90 -65.93 30.03
C LEU A 840 14.74 -66.02 28.50
N SER A 841 15.76 -65.75 27.68
CA SER A 841 17.20 -65.53 27.96
C SER A 841 17.63 -64.12 27.46
N ALA A 842 18.66 -63.43 27.97
CA ALA A 842 20.03 -63.86 28.32
C ALA A 842 20.79 -64.41 27.07
N SER A 843 22.10 -64.21 26.89
CA SER A 843 23.21 -64.06 27.86
C SER A 843 24.21 -62.98 27.36
N PHE A 844 25.26 -62.56 28.06
CA PHE A 844 26.01 -63.04 29.26
C PHE A 844 26.32 -61.82 30.19
N GLU A 845 26.83 -61.89 31.45
CA GLU A 845 27.40 -63.01 32.23
C GLU A 845 27.27 -62.79 33.79
N GLN A 846 26.75 -63.80 34.50
CA GLN A 846 27.15 -64.46 35.79
C GLN A 846 27.85 -63.74 37.02
N PRO A 847 27.87 -64.32 38.27
CA PRO A 847 27.02 -63.76 39.35
C PRO A 847 27.68 -63.64 40.79
N PRO A 848 27.10 -64.04 41.98
CA PRO A 848 27.12 -63.25 43.25
C PRO A 848 27.68 -64.08 44.45
N PRO A 849 27.24 -64.04 45.76
CA PRO A 849 26.44 -63.10 46.60
C PRO A 849 27.04 -62.83 48.03
N ALA A 850 26.33 -62.11 48.93
CA ALA A 850 25.99 -62.59 50.32
C ALA A 850 25.36 -61.54 51.31
N ARG A 851 24.30 -61.98 52.03
CA ARG A 851 23.88 -61.72 53.46
C ARG A 851 23.30 -60.38 54.03
N GLU A 852 22.05 -60.51 54.53
CA GLU A 852 21.54 -60.27 55.92
C GLU A 852 21.39 -58.85 56.58
N ALA A 853 20.16 -58.29 56.54
CA ALA A 853 19.17 -58.19 57.66
C ALA A 853 19.20 -57.11 58.83
N ILE A 854 18.02 -56.49 59.04
CA ILE A 854 17.28 -56.20 60.34
C ILE A 854 17.42 -54.83 61.12
N ILE A 855 16.34 -53.98 61.05
CA ILE A 855 15.47 -53.36 62.14
C ILE A 855 16.14 -52.43 63.22
N PRO A 856 15.52 -51.38 63.87
CA PRO A 856 14.09 -51.00 64.11
C PRO A 856 13.72 -49.51 63.74
N ARG A 857 12.92 -48.75 64.55
CA ARG A 857 11.43 -48.61 64.48
C ARG A 857 10.82 -47.62 65.53
N SER A 858 9.71 -46.91 65.21
CA SER A 858 8.69 -46.29 66.13
C SER A 858 9.07 -45.06 67.03
N LEU A 859 8.19 -44.17 67.58
CA LEU A 859 6.73 -43.85 67.45
C LEU A 859 6.32 -42.45 68.07
N ARG A 860 5.46 -41.67 67.37
CA ARG A 860 4.28 -40.83 67.80
C ARG A 860 4.26 -39.86 69.03
N GLY A 861 3.84 -38.60 68.77
CA GLY A 861 2.93 -37.75 69.61
C GLY A 861 3.48 -36.39 70.13
N SER A 862 2.68 -35.35 70.51
CA SER A 862 1.26 -34.98 70.27
C SER A 862 0.91 -33.57 70.86
N LEU A 863 0.10 -32.73 70.16
CA LEU A 863 -0.57 -31.46 70.62
C LEU A 863 0.37 -30.29 71.09
N GLY A 864 0.06 -28.98 71.06
CA GLY A 864 -1.16 -28.18 70.78
C GLY A 864 -1.66 -27.47 72.05
N SER A 865 -1.88 -26.15 72.19
CA SER A 865 -1.94 -24.98 71.28
C SER A 865 -2.02 -23.65 72.11
N LEU A 866 -2.02 -22.44 71.50
CA LEU A 866 -2.86 -21.25 71.82
C LEU A 866 -2.27 -19.85 71.45
N LYS A 867 -3.18 -18.92 71.08
CA LYS A 867 -3.09 -17.43 71.01
C LYS A 867 -3.96 -16.85 72.19
N PRO A 868 -4.26 -15.53 72.42
CA PRO A 868 -4.14 -14.34 71.52
C PRO A 868 -3.91 -12.91 72.14
N LYS A 869 -3.67 -11.89 71.27
CA LYS A 869 -4.17 -10.46 71.26
C LYS A 869 -4.08 -9.53 72.53
N PRO A 870 -4.49 -8.21 72.50
CA PRO A 870 -4.77 -7.26 71.38
C PRO A 870 -4.33 -5.75 71.53
N GLU A 871 -4.26 -5.05 70.37
CA GLU A 871 -4.82 -3.70 70.02
C GLU A 871 -4.29 -2.32 70.52
N SER A 872 -4.71 -1.29 69.76
CA SER A 872 -4.52 0.18 69.84
C SER A 872 -3.15 0.73 69.33
N ASP A 873 -3.04 1.87 68.60
CA ASP A 873 -4.08 2.78 68.09
C ASP A 873 -3.71 3.64 66.84
N ASN A 874 -4.74 4.20 66.18
CA ASN A 874 -4.86 5.40 65.31
C ASN A 874 -3.73 5.96 64.36
N LYS A 875 -4.04 5.89 63.04
CA LYS A 875 -4.11 6.96 61.98
C LYS A 875 -2.97 7.94 61.56
N GLU A 876 -2.80 7.97 60.22
CA GLU A 876 -2.64 9.13 59.27
C GLU A 876 -1.29 9.86 58.98
N ASN A 877 -0.90 9.77 57.69
CA ASN A 877 -0.29 10.76 56.77
C ASN A 877 0.81 11.77 57.21
N SER A 878 1.98 11.73 56.54
CA SER A 878 2.32 12.70 55.46
C SER A 878 3.59 12.31 54.67
N MET A 879 3.86 12.98 53.54
CA MET A 879 5.07 12.82 52.69
C MET A 879 6.04 14.00 52.83
N SER A 880 7.35 13.79 52.60
CA SER A 880 8.20 14.72 51.80
C SER A 880 9.62 14.23 51.46
N ASN A 881 9.88 13.99 50.17
CA ASN A 881 10.97 14.49 49.30
C ASN A 881 12.46 14.64 49.74
N ARG A 882 13.31 14.45 48.70
CA ARG A 882 14.68 15.00 48.41
C ARG A 882 15.96 14.29 48.92
N ILE A 883 16.56 13.52 48.01
CA ILE A 883 17.83 13.85 47.28
C ILE A 883 18.74 14.87 47.98
N GLU A 884 19.98 14.49 48.36
CA GLU A 884 21.17 14.61 47.49
C GLU A 884 22.36 13.76 48.00
N SER A 885 23.52 13.86 47.36
CA SER A 885 24.68 12.96 47.35
C SER A 885 25.62 12.99 48.58
N LEU A 886 26.47 11.95 48.74
CA LEU A 886 27.94 12.06 48.69
C LEU A 886 28.64 10.67 48.69
N THR A 887 29.98 10.64 48.67
CA THR A 887 30.83 9.54 48.17
C THR A 887 31.89 9.01 49.17
N ILE A 888 32.63 7.97 48.73
CA ILE A 888 33.90 7.41 49.27
C ILE A 888 33.76 6.35 50.39
N ALA A 889 34.03 5.09 50.04
CA ALA A 889 35.17 4.30 50.54
C ALA A 889 35.25 2.94 49.82
N GLU A 890 36.45 2.51 49.42
CA GLU A 890 36.75 1.11 49.17
C GLU A 890 37.26 0.50 50.48
N ASP A 891 36.85 -0.72 50.83
CA ASP A 891 37.63 -1.57 51.73
C ASP A 891 37.38 -3.05 51.39
N VAL A 892 38.41 -3.88 51.52
CA VAL A 892 38.41 -5.24 50.94
C VAL A 892 38.02 -6.29 51.99
N LYS A 893 36.96 -7.04 51.69
CA LYS A 893 36.73 -8.37 52.26
C LYS A 893 36.40 -9.38 51.17
N GLU A 894 37.34 -10.28 50.91
CA GLU A 894 37.05 -11.54 50.24
C GLU A 894 36.31 -12.49 51.20
N GLY A 895 35.45 -13.35 50.65
CA GLY A 895 35.02 -14.57 51.33
C GLY A 895 33.84 -14.46 52.28
N GLU A 896 32.64 -14.23 51.75
CA GLU A 896 31.54 -15.23 51.78
C GLU A 896 30.43 -14.78 50.80
N VAL A 897 29.80 -15.74 50.11
CA VAL A 897 28.72 -15.45 49.15
C VAL A 897 27.41 -15.91 49.75
N GLU A 898 26.72 -15.00 50.41
CA GLU A 898 25.34 -15.19 50.84
C GLU A 898 24.43 -15.18 49.59
N ASP A 899 23.73 -16.28 49.33
CA ASP A 899 22.58 -16.26 48.42
C ASP A 899 21.47 -15.42 49.10
N GLU A 900 20.86 -14.46 48.39
CA GLU A 900 19.96 -13.44 48.98
C GLU A 900 18.88 -14.05 49.92
N GLU A 901 18.85 -13.60 51.18
CA GLU A 901 17.92 -14.07 52.21
C GLU A 901 16.44 -13.81 51.82
N GLY A 902 15.82 -14.77 51.13
CA GLY A 902 14.40 -14.75 50.82
C GLY A 902 14.00 -15.47 49.52
N LEU A 903 14.94 -15.76 48.61
CA LEU A 903 14.63 -16.47 47.36
C LEU A 903 14.73 -17.99 47.52
N THR A 904 13.71 -18.72 47.08
CA THR A 904 13.74 -20.19 47.06
C THR A 904 14.60 -20.68 45.89
N ILE A 905 15.70 -21.37 46.21
CA ILE A 905 16.59 -21.96 45.20
C ILE A 905 15.96 -23.24 44.64
N HIS A 906 15.99 -23.40 43.31
CA HIS A 906 15.48 -24.58 42.61
C HIS A 906 16.54 -25.14 41.63
N PRO A 907 16.67 -26.48 41.47
CA PRO A 907 17.64 -27.05 40.55
C PRO A 907 17.38 -26.66 39.09
N TYR A 908 18.44 -26.42 38.32
CA TYR A 908 18.37 -25.99 36.91
C TYR A 908 17.32 -26.72 36.06
N GLU A 909 17.24 -28.05 36.15
CA GLU A 909 16.29 -28.87 35.37
C GLU A 909 14.82 -28.50 35.59
N SER A 910 14.47 -28.02 36.80
CA SER A 910 13.10 -27.59 37.16
C SER A 910 12.76 -26.15 36.74
N LEU A 911 13.79 -25.36 36.41
CA LEU A 911 13.67 -23.96 35.98
C LEU A 911 13.61 -23.79 34.46
N THR A 912 14.09 -24.79 33.68
CA THR A 912 14.08 -24.70 32.21
C THR A 912 12.65 -24.63 31.62
N THR A 913 12.49 -23.92 30.50
CA THR A 913 11.23 -23.82 29.74
C THR A 913 10.67 -25.17 29.30
N ASN A 914 11.54 -26.18 29.16
CA ASN A 914 11.23 -27.50 28.63
C ASN A 914 11.11 -28.57 29.74
N SER A 915 11.04 -28.15 31.02
CA SER A 915 11.01 -29.06 32.16
C SER A 915 9.77 -29.96 32.16
N SER A 916 9.97 -31.24 32.52
CA SER A 916 8.89 -32.20 32.72
C SER A 916 8.15 -32.04 34.06
N ASN A 917 8.68 -31.21 34.97
CA ASN A 917 8.08 -30.88 36.27
C ASN A 917 8.41 -29.42 36.67
N PRO A 918 7.81 -28.43 36.00
CA PRO A 918 8.17 -27.02 36.16
C PRO A 918 7.69 -26.43 37.50
N VAL A 919 8.53 -25.60 38.12
CA VAL A 919 8.20 -24.90 39.38
C VAL A 919 7.09 -23.86 39.15
N SER A 920 6.07 -23.85 40.00
CA SER A 920 4.84 -23.05 39.82
C SER A 920 4.87 -21.64 40.44
N GLU A 921 5.80 -21.37 41.35
CA GLU A 921 5.82 -20.17 42.21
C GLU A 921 7.07 -19.29 41.96
N ILE A 922 7.41 -19.06 40.68
CA ILE A 922 8.59 -18.28 40.24
C ILE A 922 8.23 -17.18 39.23
N ASP A 923 9.02 -16.10 39.22
CA ASP A 923 9.02 -15.11 38.13
C ASP A 923 9.67 -15.74 36.89
N VAL A 924 8.85 -16.18 35.94
CA VAL A 924 9.29 -16.81 34.69
C VAL A 924 10.20 -15.90 33.84
N THR A 925 10.18 -14.57 34.03
CA THR A 925 11.06 -13.64 33.32
C THR A 925 12.46 -13.54 33.94
N LYS A 926 12.64 -14.11 35.14
CA LYS A 926 13.87 -14.09 35.94
C LYS A 926 14.27 -15.48 36.48
N ARG A 927 14.04 -16.56 35.73
CA ARG A 927 14.36 -17.94 36.14
C ARG A 927 15.80 -18.10 36.67
N GLU A 928 16.73 -17.29 36.19
CA GLU A 928 18.13 -17.28 36.62
C GLU A 928 18.36 -16.78 38.06
N THR A 929 17.46 -16.01 38.69
CA THR A 929 17.62 -15.59 40.09
C THR A 929 17.48 -16.79 41.05
N TYR A 930 16.66 -17.76 40.67
CA TYR A 930 16.31 -18.95 41.45
C TYR A 930 17.37 -20.07 41.37
N LEU A 931 18.45 -19.90 40.61
CA LEU A 931 19.60 -20.81 40.64
C LEU A 931 20.48 -20.54 41.87
N SER A 932 21.04 -21.61 42.44
CA SER A 932 22.12 -21.47 43.43
C SER A 932 23.30 -20.69 42.82
N SER A 933 24.05 -19.93 43.63
CA SER A 933 25.23 -19.22 43.12
C SER A 933 26.32 -20.16 42.57
N ALA A 934 26.28 -21.45 42.92
CA ALA A 934 27.10 -22.51 42.32
C ALA A 934 26.60 -22.92 40.93
N GLU A 935 25.34 -23.35 40.78
CA GLU A 935 24.77 -23.73 39.47
C GLU A 935 24.77 -22.56 38.49
N PHE A 936 24.50 -21.34 38.96
CA PHE A 936 24.57 -20.14 38.12
C PHE A 936 25.96 -20.01 37.49
N ARG A 937 27.02 -20.16 38.29
CA ARG A 937 28.40 -20.09 37.81
C ARG A 937 28.74 -21.25 36.87
N GLU A 938 28.20 -22.44 37.13
CA GLU A 938 28.36 -23.60 36.25
C GLU A 938 27.70 -23.41 34.88
N LYS A 939 26.43 -22.95 34.83
CA LYS A 939 25.66 -22.84 33.58
C LYS A 939 26.01 -21.58 32.78
N PHE A 940 26.16 -20.42 33.43
CA PHE A 940 26.49 -19.16 32.75
C PHE A 940 28.00 -18.91 32.59
N GLY A 941 28.86 -19.73 33.20
CA GLY A 941 30.32 -19.57 33.16
C GLY A 941 30.85 -18.32 33.90
N MET A 942 30.01 -17.61 34.64
CA MET A 942 30.32 -16.34 35.31
C MET A 942 29.50 -16.16 36.59
N ALA A 943 29.92 -15.23 37.47
CA ALA A 943 29.15 -14.88 38.68
C ALA A 943 27.90 -14.04 38.35
N LYS A 944 26.89 -14.07 39.24
CA LYS A 944 25.64 -13.27 39.13
C LYS A 944 25.95 -11.78 38.88
N ASP A 945 26.88 -11.19 39.63
CA ASP A 945 27.29 -9.78 39.48
C ASP A 945 27.90 -9.45 38.12
N ALA A 946 28.62 -10.38 37.50
CA ALA A 946 29.20 -10.20 36.18
C ALA A 946 28.12 -10.27 35.09
N PHE A 947 27.16 -11.18 35.26
CA PHE A 947 25.99 -11.30 34.37
C PHE A 947 25.11 -10.04 34.42
N TYR A 948 24.77 -9.53 35.60
CA TYR A 948 23.93 -8.33 35.72
C TYR A 948 24.60 -7.04 35.24
N LYS A 949 25.94 -7.02 35.12
CA LYS A 949 26.70 -5.94 34.47
C LYS A 949 26.68 -6.00 32.93
N LEU A 950 26.17 -7.08 32.32
CA LEU A 950 26.00 -7.17 30.86
C LEU A 950 24.77 -6.37 30.38
N PRO A 951 24.75 -5.86 29.14
CA PRO A 951 23.53 -5.30 28.53
C PRO A 951 22.38 -6.31 28.50
N LYS A 952 21.13 -5.84 28.68
CA LYS A 952 19.93 -6.70 28.78
C LYS A 952 19.77 -7.68 27.62
N TRP A 953 20.08 -7.29 26.39
CA TRP A 953 20.01 -8.21 25.24
C TRP A 953 20.99 -9.38 25.36
N LYS A 954 22.18 -9.14 25.94
CA LYS A 954 23.23 -10.15 26.12
C LYS A 954 22.91 -11.06 27.31
N GLN A 955 22.29 -10.52 28.36
CA GLN A 955 21.64 -11.32 29.41
C GLN A 955 20.60 -12.27 28.80
N ASN A 956 19.66 -11.76 28.01
CA ASN A 956 18.61 -12.57 27.37
C ASN A 956 19.19 -13.63 26.40
N LYS A 957 20.20 -13.29 25.57
CA LYS A 957 20.90 -14.23 24.67
C LYS A 957 21.48 -15.43 25.45
N LEU A 958 22.07 -15.18 26.63
CA LEU A 958 22.58 -16.22 27.52
C LEU A 958 21.45 -17.03 28.20
N LYS A 959 20.38 -16.38 28.68
CA LYS A 959 19.22 -17.08 29.24
C LYS A 959 18.55 -18.01 28.22
N MET A 960 18.37 -17.55 26.97
CA MET A 960 17.77 -18.34 25.88
C MET A 960 18.62 -19.58 25.56
N ALA A 961 19.95 -19.44 25.50
CA ALA A 961 20.88 -20.56 25.28
C ALA A 961 20.84 -21.62 26.39
N LEU A 962 20.34 -21.25 27.57
CA LEU A 962 20.15 -22.13 28.74
C LEU A 962 18.67 -22.48 28.99
N HIS A 963 17.76 -22.15 28.08
CA HIS A 963 16.32 -22.36 28.23
C HIS A 963 15.72 -21.74 29.51
N LEU A 964 16.23 -20.58 29.94
CA LEU A 964 15.80 -19.81 31.12
C LEU A 964 15.06 -18.50 30.76
N PHE A 965 14.62 -18.36 29.50
CA PHE A 965 13.83 -17.23 28.98
C PHE A 965 12.61 -17.77 28.23
#